data_AF-A0A7C5LL79-F1
#
_entry.id   AF-A0A7C5LL79-F1
#
_cell.length_a   1.000
_cell.length_b   1.000
_cell.length_c   1.000
_cell.angle_alpha   90.00
_cell.angle_beta   90.00
_cell.angle_gamma   90.00
#
_symmetry.space_group_name_H-M   'P 1'
#
loop_
_entity.id
_entity.type
_entity.pdbx_description
1 polymer ?
#
loop_
_entity_poly.entity_id
_entity_poly.type
_entity_poly.pdbx_seq_one_letter_code
_entity_poly.pdbx_strand_id
1 'polypeptide(L)'
;MGEAKKKQRHCPAAGRVITAVECGGSRASRYACPADCPHNPWSPANYARALEIEDSLTEKMKRRLEREVSMSSFESPSVHDNSAWKIHNYFLDLFQRRRDANGQTFLQRWQADRFDGLNNDELFLLTRKTQSRLGLIEVHRILDSERVEVVDLLDDNLQPRLIVDRSCASHAVRFLCMLIWYYEMPHYCRFNGNALTIPTLPSLDSLQVLREVIQHLGGPPAPSAQREWIAEHYDRMEDAFHALDAALHEQSLRSMDLRFCTATYRLRADPSDLLRRLDQHPATEPDELNDKEAAEGFCDACVWFDELVPSDHSQLSLNLPADKPPTPGRPVLGRVLVAPERVRIEANSFARYQALRAQFEKSVGRMVEFTEERITDLASQLRDKDRTPFDTSLVPPRLLEHAPRLRMMTSRIDPAAVPQGLSLEDANAHMLQQHYRMFLDEPNPSLGDRTPRQAAADPLWRPRLLSLIKQLVYHHDTRNLHDGRADDINWLLRDLGLTEILFEPPPIRSPLKQEQEDFDEAMELPLPPPLPQRPLTEEEVLNRLRVVSTVFPTPEAMLDAFERDAPELFDLMDVVMKEHSDFMFEMLIMSAGQLWYVFLPPDTRPVSINIERLAKNLSILPETIGQPPEKLDLQWFERMIGGQRQPNVIQLLSANLLEACANKQLRRQVEPDALLGILLFLRALADELDQTLRELHAH
;
A
#
# COMPACT_ATOMS: atom_id res chain seq x y z
N MET A 1 35.66 17.01 -45.45
CA MET A 1 34.23 17.37 -45.41
C MET A 1 33.42 16.16 -45.84
N GLY A 2 32.92 15.37 -44.89
CA GLY A 2 31.97 14.29 -45.17
C GLY A 2 30.60 14.75 -44.70
N GLU A 3 29.70 15.04 -45.63
CA GLU A 3 28.30 15.31 -45.31
C GLU A 3 27.69 14.06 -44.67
N ALA A 4 27.44 14.11 -43.36
CA ALA A 4 26.61 13.14 -42.68
C ALA A 4 25.23 13.16 -43.37
N LYS A 5 24.92 12.12 -44.15
CA LYS A 5 23.59 11.90 -44.72
C LYS A 5 22.56 12.03 -43.59
N LYS A 6 21.87 13.17 -43.53
CA LYS A 6 20.79 13.42 -42.56
C LYS A 6 19.83 12.24 -42.65
N LYS A 7 19.65 11.48 -41.55
CA LYS A 7 18.79 10.29 -41.50
C LYS A 7 17.39 10.66 -42.05
N GLN A 8 17.15 10.31 -43.31
CA GLN A 8 15.88 10.52 -43.99
C GLN A 8 14.90 9.43 -43.54
N ARG A 9 13.63 9.80 -43.36
CA ARG A 9 12.58 8.92 -42.84
C ARG A 9 11.32 9.09 -43.68
N HIS A 10 10.64 8.00 -44.01
CA HIS A 10 9.31 8.08 -44.59
C HIS A 10 8.32 8.52 -43.50
N CYS A 11 7.65 9.66 -43.68
CA CYS A 11 6.64 10.13 -42.74
C CYS A 11 5.25 9.76 -43.25
N PRO A 12 4.51 8.90 -42.53
CA PRO A 12 3.17 8.51 -42.94
C PRO A 12 2.20 9.69 -42.90
N ALA A 13 2.33 10.59 -41.92
CA ALA A 13 1.46 11.77 -41.79
C ALA A 13 1.69 12.82 -42.90
N ALA A 14 2.92 12.97 -43.39
CA ALA A 14 3.25 13.91 -44.45
C ALA A 14 3.16 13.29 -45.86
N GLY A 15 3.01 11.97 -45.97
CA GLY A 15 3.00 11.24 -47.25
C GLY A 15 4.30 11.33 -48.05
N ARG A 16 5.43 11.69 -47.41
CA ARG A 16 6.73 11.90 -48.08
C ARG A 16 7.91 11.61 -47.17
N VAL A 17 9.09 11.54 -47.77
CA VAL A 17 10.36 11.45 -47.05
C VAL A 17 10.70 12.81 -46.43
N ILE A 18 10.99 12.83 -45.13
CA ILE A 18 11.38 14.00 -44.35
C ILE A 18 12.70 13.74 -43.63
N THR A 19 13.35 14.80 -43.15
CA THR A 19 14.54 14.64 -42.30
C THR A 19 14.15 14.33 -40.86
N ALA A 20 15.05 13.70 -40.08
CA ALA A 20 14.83 13.50 -38.65
C ALA A 20 14.60 14.82 -37.88
N VAL A 21 15.25 15.91 -38.30
CA VAL A 21 15.07 17.25 -37.71
C VAL A 21 13.66 17.78 -37.96
N GLU A 22 13.17 17.65 -39.19
CA GLU A 22 11.80 18.03 -39.54
C GLU A 22 10.77 17.17 -38.78
N CYS A 23 11.03 15.86 -38.65
CA CYS A 23 10.18 14.97 -37.86
C CYS A 23 10.11 15.44 -36.39
N GLY A 24 11.25 15.64 -35.74
CA GLY A 24 11.31 16.08 -34.34
C GLY A 24 10.68 17.45 -34.12
N GLY A 25 10.82 18.38 -35.06
CA GLY A 25 10.26 19.73 -34.95
C GLY A 25 8.79 19.88 -35.37
N SER A 26 8.11 18.81 -35.76
CA SER A 26 6.72 18.91 -36.28
C SER A 26 5.81 17.72 -35.95
N ARG A 27 6.34 16.61 -35.43
CA ARG A 27 5.52 15.47 -35.01
C ARG A 27 4.53 15.87 -33.91
N ALA A 28 3.30 15.39 -34.05
CA ALA A 28 2.14 15.64 -33.18
C ALA A 28 1.67 17.09 -33.01
N SER A 29 2.53 18.08 -33.26
CA SER A 29 2.16 19.50 -33.27
C SER A 29 1.61 19.95 -34.62
N ARG A 30 2.33 19.68 -35.72
CA ARG A 30 1.90 20.00 -37.10
C ARG A 30 1.47 18.77 -37.88
N TYR A 31 2.12 17.64 -37.63
CA TYR A 31 1.79 16.36 -38.25
C TYR A 31 0.90 15.55 -37.33
N ALA A 32 -0.29 15.19 -37.80
CA ALA A 32 -1.18 14.23 -37.14
C ALA A 32 -0.58 12.82 -37.27
N CYS A 33 0.41 12.52 -36.43
CA CYS A 33 1.15 11.26 -36.49
C CYS A 33 0.23 10.09 -36.14
N PRO A 34 0.15 9.04 -36.98
CA PRO A 34 -0.68 7.87 -36.70
C PRO A 34 -0.08 7.03 -35.55
N ALA A 35 -0.91 6.15 -34.98
CA ALA A 35 -0.55 5.31 -33.84
C ALA A 35 0.53 4.27 -34.17
N ASP A 36 0.62 3.86 -35.44
CA ASP A 36 1.58 2.87 -35.93
C ASP A 36 2.95 3.49 -36.33
N CYS A 37 3.10 4.82 -36.22
CA CYS A 37 4.34 5.48 -36.59
C CYS A 37 5.47 5.12 -35.61
N PRO A 38 6.59 4.50 -36.07
CA PRO A 38 7.70 4.08 -35.19
C PRO A 38 8.52 5.26 -34.66
N HIS A 39 8.18 6.48 -35.05
CA HIS A 39 8.85 7.71 -34.62
C HIS A 39 7.93 8.66 -33.87
N ASN A 40 6.68 8.26 -33.61
CA ASN A 40 5.75 9.04 -32.81
C ASN A 40 5.91 8.62 -31.34
N PRO A 41 6.47 9.47 -30.45
CA PRO A 41 6.61 9.12 -29.04
C PRO A 41 5.25 9.01 -28.34
N TRP A 42 4.19 9.56 -28.94
CA TRP A 42 2.83 9.57 -28.40
C TRP A 42 1.96 8.44 -28.94
N SER A 43 2.54 7.41 -29.56
CA SER A 43 1.82 6.17 -29.81
C SER A 43 1.90 5.25 -28.59
N PRO A 44 0.90 4.37 -28.37
CA PRO A 44 0.95 3.39 -27.28
C PRO A 44 2.23 2.52 -27.34
N ALA A 45 2.66 2.12 -28.54
CA ALA A 45 3.86 1.29 -28.73
C ALA A 45 5.18 1.98 -28.36
N ASN A 46 5.20 3.31 -28.20
CA ASN A 46 6.39 4.09 -27.84
C ASN A 46 6.25 4.73 -26.44
N TYR A 47 5.41 4.16 -25.58
CA TYR A 47 5.09 4.72 -24.26
C TYR A 47 6.34 5.01 -23.39
N ALA A 48 7.34 4.12 -23.37
CA ALA A 48 8.59 4.36 -22.67
C ALA A 48 9.29 5.66 -23.10
N ARG A 49 9.22 6.02 -24.39
CA ARG A 49 9.79 7.28 -24.89
C ARG A 49 8.95 8.50 -24.45
N ALA A 50 7.64 8.35 -24.27
CA ALA A 50 6.81 9.39 -23.70
C ALA A 50 7.21 9.70 -22.25
N LEU A 51 7.52 8.66 -21.46
CA LEU A 51 8.01 8.81 -20.08
C LEU A 51 9.35 9.56 -20.02
N GLU A 52 10.32 9.21 -20.87
CA GLU A 52 11.60 9.95 -20.94
C GLU A 52 11.41 11.45 -21.25
N ILE A 53 10.40 11.79 -22.07
CA ILE A 53 10.07 13.18 -22.38
C ILE A 53 9.37 13.86 -21.20
N GLU A 54 8.53 13.13 -20.48
CA GLU A 54 7.85 13.60 -19.27
C GLU A 54 8.84 13.89 -18.13
N ASP A 55 9.81 13.01 -17.89
CA ASP A 55 10.88 13.21 -16.91
C ASP A 55 11.72 14.44 -17.25
N SER A 56 12.12 14.56 -18.53
CA SER A 56 12.87 15.72 -19.00
C SER A 56 12.08 17.03 -18.88
N LEU A 57 10.78 17.01 -19.18
CA LEU A 57 9.89 18.16 -19.00
C LEU A 57 9.78 18.53 -17.52
N THR A 58 9.58 17.55 -16.64
CA THR A 58 9.42 17.75 -15.19
C THR A 58 10.66 18.43 -14.59
N GLU A 59 11.86 17.96 -14.96
CA GLU A 59 13.11 18.57 -14.51
C GLU A 59 13.27 20.01 -15.00
N LYS A 60 12.87 20.31 -16.25
CA LYS A 60 12.89 21.68 -16.78
C LYS A 60 11.86 22.59 -16.10
N MET A 61 10.67 22.07 -15.79
CA MET A 61 9.64 22.78 -15.04
C MET A 61 10.16 23.18 -13.66
N LYS A 62 10.80 22.24 -12.94
CA LYS A 62 11.43 22.48 -11.64
C LYS A 62 12.52 23.55 -11.71
N ARG A 63 13.47 23.43 -12.63
CA ARG A 63 14.55 24.43 -12.82
C ARG A 63 14.03 25.82 -13.16
N ARG A 64 12.96 25.92 -13.96
CA ARG A 64 12.35 27.22 -14.28
C ARG A 64 11.68 27.82 -13.06
N LEU A 65 10.99 26.99 -12.26
CA LEU A 65 10.35 27.40 -11.02
C LEU A 65 11.36 27.95 -10.00
N GLU A 66 12.47 27.25 -9.81
CA GLU A 66 13.58 27.68 -8.92
C GLU A 66 14.19 29.03 -9.31
N ARG A 67 14.16 29.40 -10.61
CA ARG A 67 14.67 30.69 -11.09
C ARG A 67 13.71 31.85 -10.87
N GLU A 68 12.40 31.60 -10.95
CA GLU A 68 11.38 32.66 -10.88
C GLU A 68 10.92 32.93 -9.45
N VAL A 69 11.01 31.95 -8.57
CA VAL A 69 10.50 32.06 -7.20
C VAL A 69 11.66 31.84 -6.24
N SER A 70 11.93 32.82 -5.37
CA SER A 70 12.92 32.67 -4.31
C SER A 70 12.47 31.54 -3.38
N MET A 71 13.27 30.48 -3.26
CA MET A 71 12.95 29.30 -2.45
C MET A 71 12.62 29.61 -0.98
N SER A 72 13.06 30.75 -0.45
CA SER A 72 12.73 31.21 0.91
C SER A 72 11.28 31.69 1.09
N SER A 73 10.53 31.85 0.00
CA SER A 73 9.11 32.24 -0.01
C SER A 73 8.17 31.02 -0.10
N PHE A 74 8.73 29.83 -0.27
CA PHE A 74 7.98 28.58 -0.29
C PHE A 74 7.77 28.08 1.13
N GLU A 75 6.56 28.25 1.65
CA GLU A 75 6.02 27.25 2.57
C GLU A 75 5.62 26.06 1.68
N SER A 76 6.57 25.17 1.40
CA SER A 76 6.23 23.82 0.96
C SER A 76 5.23 23.26 1.97
N PRO A 77 4.19 22.49 1.56
CA PRO A 77 3.54 21.62 2.53
C PRO A 77 4.64 20.91 3.30
N SER A 78 4.56 20.97 4.64
CA SER A 78 5.62 20.46 5.49
C SER A 78 5.94 19.03 5.08
N VAL A 79 7.21 18.65 5.09
CA VAL A 79 7.70 17.28 4.84
C VAL A 79 6.94 16.23 5.71
N HIS A 80 6.26 16.69 6.77
CA HIS A 80 5.39 15.92 7.65
C HIS A 80 4.01 15.53 7.09
N ASP A 81 3.58 16.04 5.94
CA ASP A 81 2.28 15.75 5.31
C ASP A 81 2.50 15.02 3.97
N ASN A 82 3.21 13.89 4.06
CA ASN A 82 3.93 13.17 3.00
C ASN A 82 3.02 12.42 2.01
N SER A 83 1.91 13.03 1.61
CA SER A 83 1.03 12.49 0.58
C SER A 83 1.57 12.95 -0.78
N ALA A 84 2.10 12.02 -1.59
CA ALA A 84 2.62 12.31 -2.93
C ALA A 84 1.56 13.04 -3.81
N TRP A 85 0.28 12.89 -3.46
CA TRP A 85 -0.90 13.57 -4.02
C TRP A 85 -0.92 15.07 -3.70
N LYS A 86 -0.69 15.49 -2.43
CA LYS A 86 -0.61 16.91 -2.02
C LYS A 86 0.51 17.65 -2.75
N ILE A 87 1.66 17.01 -2.92
CA ILE A 87 2.78 17.58 -3.70
C ILE A 87 2.35 17.81 -5.16
N HIS A 88 1.71 16.81 -5.78
CA HIS A 88 1.23 16.94 -7.15
C HIS A 88 0.21 18.07 -7.33
N ASN A 89 -0.83 18.12 -6.48
CA ASN A 89 -1.85 19.17 -6.54
C ASN A 89 -1.28 20.55 -6.29
N TYR A 90 -0.35 20.67 -5.33
CA TYR A 90 0.35 21.91 -5.06
C TYR A 90 1.07 22.42 -6.31
N PHE A 91 1.78 21.54 -7.03
CA PHE A 91 2.41 21.93 -8.29
C PHE A 91 1.36 22.29 -9.36
N LEU A 92 0.28 21.52 -9.52
CA LEU A 92 -0.79 21.88 -10.46
C LEU A 92 -1.37 23.27 -10.18
N ASP A 93 -1.66 23.58 -8.91
CA ASP A 93 -2.14 24.89 -8.49
C ASP A 93 -1.12 25.98 -8.83
N LEU A 94 0.14 25.77 -8.47
CA LEU A 94 1.22 26.72 -8.70
C LEU A 94 1.46 27.00 -10.18
N PHE A 95 1.45 25.97 -11.03
CA PHE A 95 1.69 26.10 -12.46
C PHE A 95 0.49 26.71 -13.19
N GLN A 96 -0.74 26.27 -12.85
CA GLN A 96 -1.92 26.50 -13.68
C GLN A 96 -2.93 27.49 -13.10
N ARG A 97 -2.97 27.70 -11.77
CA ARG A 97 -4.06 28.43 -11.11
C ARG A 97 -3.58 29.68 -10.38
N ARG A 98 -2.47 29.58 -9.63
CA ARG A 98 -1.93 30.71 -8.89
C ARG A 98 -1.50 31.82 -9.84
N ARG A 99 -2.02 33.02 -9.59
CA ARG A 99 -1.71 34.23 -10.35
C ARG A 99 -0.74 35.11 -9.57
N ASP A 100 0.19 35.71 -10.29
CA ASP A 100 1.08 36.74 -9.73
C ASP A 100 0.36 38.10 -9.59
N ALA A 101 1.12 39.12 -9.18
CA ALA A 101 0.64 40.50 -9.05
C ALA A 101 0.10 41.10 -10.37
N ASN A 102 0.50 40.56 -11.53
CA ASN A 102 0.03 40.97 -12.85
C ASN A 102 -1.16 40.12 -13.33
N GLY A 103 -1.70 39.23 -12.48
CA GLY A 103 -2.80 38.33 -12.82
C GLY A 103 -2.38 37.17 -13.74
N GLN A 104 -1.09 36.93 -13.96
CA GLN A 104 -0.60 35.87 -14.84
C GLN A 104 -0.23 34.62 -14.06
N THR A 105 -0.57 33.45 -14.58
CA THR A 105 -0.09 32.18 -14.05
C THR A 105 1.35 31.90 -14.48
N PHE A 106 2.04 30.99 -13.81
CA PHE A 106 3.40 30.59 -14.19
C PHE A 106 3.48 30.16 -15.66
N LEU A 107 2.55 29.32 -16.11
CA LEU A 107 2.53 28.87 -17.50
C LEU A 107 2.26 30.01 -18.49
N GLN A 108 1.43 31.00 -18.12
CA GLN A 108 1.18 32.16 -18.98
C GLN A 108 2.45 33.02 -19.15
N ARG A 109 3.26 33.16 -18.10
CA ARG A 109 4.56 33.85 -18.20
C ARG A 109 5.54 33.08 -19.07
N TRP A 110 5.67 31.77 -18.86
CA TRP A 110 6.56 30.95 -19.69
C TRP A 110 6.10 30.91 -21.16
N GLN A 111 4.79 30.93 -21.40
CA GLN A 111 4.22 31.08 -22.74
C GLN A 111 4.58 32.43 -23.37
N ALA A 112 4.62 33.53 -22.61
CA ALA A 112 5.05 34.84 -23.09
C ALA A 112 6.52 34.83 -23.55
N ASP A 113 7.36 34.05 -22.86
CA ASP A 113 8.74 33.75 -23.24
C ASP A 113 8.86 32.66 -24.33
N ARG A 114 7.73 32.31 -24.98
CA ARG A 114 7.64 31.29 -26.03
C ARG A 114 8.13 29.91 -25.61
N PHE A 115 7.95 29.58 -24.34
CA PHE A 115 8.40 28.32 -23.74
C PHE A 115 9.89 28.08 -23.92
N ASP A 116 10.70 29.12 -23.70
CA ASP A 116 12.15 29.04 -23.81
C ASP A 116 12.72 27.83 -23.05
N GLY A 117 13.64 27.10 -23.71
CA GLY A 117 14.23 25.86 -23.19
C GLY A 117 13.48 24.55 -23.50
N LEU A 118 12.25 24.61 -24.04
CA LEU A 118 11.49 23.41 -24.43
C LEU A 118 11.68 23.04 -25.90
N ASN A 119 11.83 21.75 -26.18
CA ASN A 119 11.75 21.21 -27.53
C ASN A 119 10.28 20.96 -27.94
N ASN A 120 10.04 20.60 -29.20
CA ASN A 120 8.69 20.39 -29.73
C ASN A 120 7.87 19.34 -28.96
N ASP A 121 8.48 18.23 -28.56
CA ASP A 121 7.78 17.16 -27.88
C ASP A 121 7.43 17.54 -26.43
N GLU A 122 8.37 18.17 -25.73
CA GLU A 122 8.14 18.70 -24.38
C GLU A 122 7.05 19.78 -24.39
N LEU A 123 7.09 20.70 -25.36
CA LEU A 123 6.06 21.72 -25.55
C LEU A 123 4.70 21.10 -25.86
N PHE A 124 4.66 20.09 -26.73
CA PHE A 124 3.44 19.35 -27.03
C PHE A 124 2.86 18.70 -25.77
N LEU A 125 3.68 17.99 -25.00
CA LEU A 125 3.25 17.34 -23.76
C LEU A 125 2.77 18.35 -22.74
N LEU A 126 3.52 19.43 -22.50
CA LEU A 126 3.12 20.50 -21.59
C LEU A 126 1.75 21.06 -21.97
N THR A 127 1.53 21.34 -23.26
CA THR A 127 0.25 21.82 -23.78
C THR A 127 -0.90 20.82 -23.55
N ARG A 128 -0.63 19.51 -23.54
CA ARG A 128 -1.64 18.49 -23.19
C ARG A 128 -1.88 18.43 -21.69
N LYS A 129 -0.84 18.52 -20.87
CA LYS A 129 -0.97 18.55 -19.39
C LYS A 129 -1.73 19.79 -18.88
N THR A 130 -1.72 20.91 -19.61
CA THR A 130 -2.57 22.07 -19.27
C THR A 130 -4.05 21.88 -19.58
N GLN A 131 -4.40 20.84 -20.34
CA GLN A 131 -5.78 20.45 -20.63
C GLN A 131 -6.27 19.34 -19.68
N SER A 132 -5.52 19.07 -18.60
CA SER A 132 -5.93 18.10 -17.60
C SER A 132 -7.29 18.46 -17.00
N ARG A 133 -8.13 17.44 -16.85
CA ARG A 133 -9.42 17.54 -16.18
C ARG A 133 -9.54 16.44 -15.16
N LEU A 134 -10.38 16.68 -14.16
CA LEU A 134 -10.66 15.70 -13.12
C LEU A 134 -11.76 14.73 -13.58
N GLY A 135 -11.54 13.44 -13.39
CA GLY A 135 -12.52 12.38 -13.65
C GLY A 135 -12.71 11.46 -12.46
N LEU A 136 -13.92 10.89 -12.35
CA LEU A 136 -14.16 9.71 -11.53
C LEU A 136 -14.06 8.50 -12.45
N ILE A 137 -12.90 7.89 -12.49
CA ILE A 137 -12.55 6.85 -13.45
C ILE A 137 -12.94 5.49 -12.91
N GLU A 138 -13.77 4.75 -13.65
CA GLU A 138 -14.10 3.34 -13.39
C GLU A 138 -13.40 2.45 -14.41
N VAL A 139 -12.63 1.46 -13.95
CA VAL A 139 -11.95 0.48 -14.80
C VAL A 139 -12.93 -0.56 -15.33
N HIS A 140 -13.00 -0.76 -16.65
CA HIS A 140 -13.83 -1.79 -17.27
C HIS A 140 -13.01 -2.99 -17.72
N ARG A 141 -11.85 -2.77 -18.34
CA ARG A 141 -10.98 -3.84 -18.82
C ARG A 141 -9.52 -3.54 -18.53
N ILE A 142 -8.79 -4.60 -18.20
CA ILE A 142 -7.33 -4.60 -18.14
C ILE A 142 -6.88 -5.30 -19.41
N LEU A 143 -6.20 -4.56 -20.30
CA LEU A 143 -5.80 -5.10 -21.61
C LEU A 143 -4.44 -5.79 -21.52
N ASP A 144 -3.51 -5.21 -20.75
CA ASP A 144 -2.18 -5.75 -20.44
C ASP A 144 -1.54 -4.98 -19.27
N SER A 145 -0.22 -5.13 -19.09
CA SER A 145 0.57 -4.50 -18.03
C SER A 145 0.73 -2.98 -18.13
N GLU A 146 0.25 -2.35 -19.21
CA GLU A 146 0.36 -0.90 -19.41
C GLU A 146 -0.99 -0.24 -19.73
N ARG A 147 -1.98 -1.01 -20.20
CA ARG A 147 -3.18 -0.49 -20.83
C ARG A 147 -4.44 -0.93 -20.11
N VAL A 148 -5.28 0.05 -19.78
CA VAL A 148 -6.60 -0.17 -19.19
C VAL A 148 -7.66 0.60 -19.97
N GLU A 149 -8.84 0.00 -20.14
CA GLU A 149 -10.02 0.65 -20.68
C GLU A 149 -10.91 1.10 -19.53
N VAL A 150 -11.28 2.37 -19.55
CA VAL A 150 -12.01 3.02 -18.46
C VAL A 150 -13.16 3.86 -18.98
N VAL A 151 -14.07 4.24 -18.08
CA VAL A 151 -15.07 5.30 -18.31
C VAL A 151 -14.93 6.37 -17.23
N ASP A 152 -15.29 7.61 -17.57
CA ASP A 152 -15.41 8.70 -16.60
C ASP A 152 -16.87 8.81 -16.14
N LEU A 153 -17.16 8.45 -14.90
CA LEU A 153 -18.49 8.49 -14.30
C LEU A 153 -19.02 9.92 -14.11
N LEU A 154 -18.18 10.94 -14.26
CA LEU A 154 -18.62 12.34 -14.31
C LEU A 154 -19.01 12.80 -15.72
N ASP A 155 -18.77 11.99 -16.76
CA ASP A 155 -19.22 12.29 -18.13
C ASP A 155 -20.58 11.64 -18.42
N ASP A 156 -21.54 12.41 -18.98
CA ASP A 156 -22.91 11.94 -19.24
C ASP A 156 -22.99 10.74 -20.21
N ASN A 157 -22.02 10.62 -21.12
CA ASN A 157 -22.05 9.64 -22.22
C ASN A 157 -21.24 8.37 -21.94
N LEU A 158 -20.58 8.27 -20.77
CA LEU A 158 -19.77 7.11 -20.33
C LEU A 158 -18.92 6.50 -21.45
N GLN A 159 -18.26 7.34 -22.25
CA GLN A 159 -17.49 6.88 -23.41
C GLN A 159 -16.25 6.10 -22.95
N PRO A 160 -16.01 4.88 -23.46
CA PRO A 160 -14.78 4.14 -23.18
C PRO A 160 -13.54 4.91 -23.62
N ARG A 161 -12.52 4.91 -22.78
CA ARG A 161 -11.24 5.57 -23.01
C ARG A 161 -10.11 4.60 -22.73
N LEU A 162 -9.12 4.59 -23.61
CA LEU A 162 -7.87 3.87 -23.40
C LEU A 162 -6.94 4.72 -22.55
N ILE A 163 -6.55 4.23 -21.39
CA ILE A 163 -5.47 4.79 -20.56
C ILE A 163 -4.21 3.96 -20.79
N VAL A 164 -3.07 4.64 -20.96
CA VAL A 164 -1.75 4.00 -20.98
C VAL A 164 -0.97 4.50 -19.77
N ASP A 165 -0.90 3.64 -18.75
CA ASP A 165 -0.20 3.88 -17.50
C ASP A 165 0.18 2.55 -16.83
N ARG A 166 1.49 2.27 -16.75
CA ARG A 166 2.02 1.02 -16.16
C ARG A 166 1.73 0.90 -14.66
N SER A 167 1.69 2.01 -13.93
CA SER A 167 1.48 1.99 -12.47
C SER A 167 0.02 1.72 -12.15
N CYS A 168 -0.91 2.34 -12.88
CA CYS A 168 -2.31 1.99 -12.77
C CYS A 168 -2.57 0.55 -13.23
N ALA A 169 -2.04 0.14 -14.39
CA ALA A 169 -2.33 -1.17 -14.96
C ALA A 169 -1.82 -2.33 -14.09
N SER A 170 -0.78 -2.16 -13.28
CA SER A 170 -0.33 -3.18 -12.33
C SER A 170 -1.28 -3.39 -11.16
N HIS A 171 -2.00 -2.35 -10.73
CA HIS A 171 -2.93 -2.40 -9.58
C HIS A 171 -4.41 -2.51 -9.99
N ALA A 172 -4.73 -2.21 -11.25
CA ALA A 172 -6.11 -2.12 -11.72
C ALA A 172 -6.83 -3.47 -11.66
N VAL A 173 -8.07 -3.45 -11.20
CA VAL A 173 -9.04 -4.55 -11.26
C VAL A 173 -10.34 -4.02 -11.85
N ARG A 174 -11.23 -4.90 -12.32
CA ARG A 174 -12.51 -4.44 -12.86
C ARG A 174 -13.31 -3.72 -11.78
N PHE A 175 -13.93 -2.62 -12.18
CA PHE A 175 -14.73 -1.71 -11.35
C PHE A 175 -13.97 -0.97 -10.25
N LEU A 176 -12.64 -0.99 -10.25
CA LEU A 176 -11.85 -0.05 -9.46
C LEU A 176 -12.26 1.38 -9.83
N CYS A 177 -12.63 2.18 -8.84
CA CYS A 177 -13.04 3.57 -9.00
C CYS A 177 -12.05 4.53 -8.35
N MET A 178 -11.54 5.48 -9.12
CA MET A 178 -10.53 6.44 -8.68
C MET A 178 -10.87 7.85 -9.14
N LEU A 179 -10.72 8.83 -8.26
CA LEU A 179 -10.77 10.24 -8.60
C LEU A 179 -9.36 10.70 -8.99
N ILE A 180 -9.16 11.12 -10.24
CA ILE A 180 -7.83 11.45 -10.75
C ILE A 180 -7.86 12.50 -11.86
N TRP A 181 -6.76 13.26 -11.97
CA TRP A 181 -6.50 14.12 -13.11
C TRP A 181 -6.05 13.31 -14.31
N TYR A 182 -6.60 13.62 -15.48
CA TYR A 182 -6.16 12.99 -16.73
C TYR A 182 -6.24 13.96 -17.89
N TYR A 183 -5.51 13.68 -18.96
CA TYR A 183 -5.48 14.48 -20.18
C TYR A 183 -5.45 13.60 -21.43
N GLU A 184 -5.97 14.15 -22.51
CA GLU A 184 -6.06 13.45 -23.79
C GLU A 184 -4.77 13.58 -24.60
N MET A 185 -4.26 12.43 -25.04
CA MET A 185 -3.21 12.31 -26.05
C MET A 185 -3.84 11.89 -27.38
N PRO A 186 -3.14 11.99 -28.53
CA PRO A 186 -3.74 11.70 -29.83
C PRO A 186 -4.36 10.31 -29.99
N HIS A 187 -3.88 9.31 -29.24
CA HIS A 187 -4.26 7.90 -29.40
C HIS A 187 -4.71 7.21 -28.10
N TYR A 188 -4.62 7.90 -26.97
CA TYR A 188 -4.93 7.39 -25.63
C TYR A 188 -5.04 8.54 -24.62
N CYS A 189 -5.37 8.26 -23.36
CA CYS A 189 -5.38 9.22 -22.26
C CYS A 189 -4.26 8.89 -21.26
N ARG A 190 -3.70 9.92 -20.62
CA ARG A 190 -2.70 9.79 -19.55
C ARG A 190 -3.28 10.27 -18.24
N PHE A 191 -2.92 9.60 -17.16
CA PHE A 191 -3.10 10.15 -15.82
C PHE A 191 -2.04 11.22 -15.52
N ASN A 192 -2.40 12.14 -14.65
CA ASN A 192 -1.53 13.22 -14.19
C ASN A 192 -1.49 13.17 -12.67
N GLY A 193 -0.35 12.76 -12.12
CA GLY A 193 -0.21 12.54 -10.69
C GLY A 193 -0.95 11.30 -10.21
N ASN A 194 -1.37 11.35 -8.97
CA ASN A 194 -1.81 10.18 -8.24
C ASN A 194 -3.36 10.21 -8.06
N ALA A 195 -4.00 9.03 -8.13
CA ALA A 195 -5.44 8.77 -7.94
C ALA A 195 -5.95 8.66 -6.49
N LEU A 196 -6.95 9.45 -6.09
CA LEU A 196 -7.67 9.17 -4.84
C LEU A 196 -8.63 8.00 -5.04
N THR A 197 -8.44 6.92 -4.27
CA THR A 197 -9.38 5.79 -4.26
C THR A 197 -10.66 6.17 -3.53
N ILE A 198 -11.81 5.87 -4.11
CA ILE A 198 -13.10 6.09 -3.44
C ILE A 198 -13.38 4.92 -2.48
N PRO A 199 -13.70 5.17 -1.21
CA PRO A 199 -14.09 4.12 -0.27
C PRO A 199 -15.24 3.28 -0.82
N THR A 200 -15.06 1.96 -0.79
CA THR A 200 -16.09 1.02 -1.27
C THR A 200 -17.11 0.79 -0.17
N LEU A 201 -18.36 1.21 -0.41
CA LEU A 201 -19.45 1.05 0.55
C LEU A 201 -20.55 0.11 0.04
N PRO A 202 -21.10 -0.75 0.90
CA PRO A 202 -22.25 -1.60 0.57
C PRO A 202 -23.42 -0.83 0.00
N SER A 203 -24.03 -1.38 -1.05
CA SER A 203 -25.27 -0.86 -1.65
C SER A 203 -25.16 0.58 -2.18
N LEU A 204 -23.96 1.15 -2.23
CA LEU A 204 -23.69 2.47 -2.81
C LEU A 204 -22.71 2.32 -3.96
N ASP A 205 -22.98 3.04 -5.05
CA ASP A 205 -22.01 3.22 -6.12
C ASP A 205 -21.00 4.33 -5.76
N SER A 206 -19.81 4.30 -6.36
CA SER A 206 -18.75 5.28 -6.04
C SER A 206 -19.12 6.72 -6.37
N LEU A 207 -20.04 6.94 -7.33
CA LEU A 207 -20.51 8.27 -7.68
C LEU A 207 -21.47 8.82 -6.61
N GLN A 208 -22.28 7.97 -5.97
CA GLN A 208 -23.11 8.30 -4.82
C GLN A 208 -22.24 8.65 -3.62
N VAL A 209 -21.20 7.85 -3.34
CA VAL A 209 -20.23 8.15 -2.26
C VAL A 209 -19.59 9.52 -2.48
N LEU A 210 -19.07 9.76 -3.69
CA LEU A 210 -18.49 11.05 -4.07
C LEU A 210 -19.48 12.21 -3.88
N ARG A 211 -20.73 12.06 -4.33
CA ARG A 211 -21.76 13.10 -4.24
C ARG A 211 -22.18 13.40 -2.80
N GLU A 212 -22.29 12.40 -1.94
CA GLU A 212 -22.59 12.61 -0.52
C GLU A 212 -21.45 13.36 0.18
N VAL A 213 -20.18 13.07 -0.14
CA VAL A 213 -19.03 13.83 0.36
C VAL A 213 -19.06 15.28 -0.15
N ILE A 214 -19.27 15.50 -1.46
CA ILE A 214 -19.39 16.86 -2.03
C ILE A 214 -20.49 17.65 -1.32
N GLN A 215 -21.67 17.05 -1.14
CA GLN A 215 -22.80 17.70 -0.48
C GLN A 215 -22.49 18.05 0.97
N HIS A 216 -21.86 17.12 1.71
CA HIS A 216 -21.47 17.31 3.11
C HIS A 216 -20.47 18.45 3.27
N LEU A 217 -19.53 18.59 2.34
CA LEU A 217 -18.54 19.65 2.32
C LEU A 217 -19.07 21.00 1.77
N GLY A 218 -20.36 21.10 1.45
CA GLY A 218 -21.00 22.33 0.97
C GLY A 218 -20.86 22.59 -0.52
N GLY A 219 -20.55 21.56 -1.31
CA GLY A 219 -20.42 21.66 -2.76
C GLY A 219 -21.75 21.79 -3.51
N PRO A 220 -21.71 22.10 -4.81
CA PRO A 220 -22.90 22.37 -5.61
C PRO A 220 -23.70 21.08 -5.91
N PRO A 221 -25.05 21.16 -5.95
CA PRO A 221 -25.89 20.02 -6.27
C PRO A 221 -25.90 19.67 -7.77
N ALA A 222 -25.56 20.64 -8.64
CA ALA A 222 -25.61 20.46 -10.08
C ALA A 222 -24.35 19.70 -10.58
N PRO A 223 -24.49 18.55 -11.28
CA PRO A 223 -23.36 17.76 -11.77
C PRO A 223 -22.37 18.55 -12.62
N SER A 224 -22.86 19.48 -13.44
CA SER A 224 -22.02 20.32 -14.31
C SER A 224 -21.06 21.24 -13.54
N ALA A 225 -21.39 21.62 -12.30
CA ALA A 225 -20.55 22.46 -11.45
C ALA A 225 -19.68 21.66 -10.47
N GLN A 226 -19.95 20.35 -10.30
CA GLN A 226 -19.22 19.51 -9.35
C GLN A 226 -17.75 19.35 -9.75
N ARG A 227 -17.44 19.15 -11.04
CA ARG A 227 -16.06 18.93 -11.49
C ARG A 227 -15.13 20.10 -11.16
N GLU A 228 -15.57 21.33 -11.40
CA GLU A 228 -14.82 22.55 -11.05
C GLU A 228 -14.69 22.71 -9.53
N TRP A 229 -15.76 22.46 -8.79
CA TRP A 229 -15.73 22.54 -7.34
C TRP A 229 -14.78 21.50 -6.71
N ILE A 230 -14.82 20.24 -7.16
CA ILE A 230 -13.91 19.18 -6.69
C ILE A 230 -12.46 19.56 -7.02
N ALA A 231 -12.22 20.09 -8.22
CA ALA A 231 -10.90 20.56 -8.62
C ALA A 231 -10.33 21.63 -7.68
N GLU A 232 -11.16 22.56 -7.20
CA GLU A 232 -10.79 23.61 -6.24
C GLU A 232 -10.64 23.10 -4.80
N HIS A 233 -11.32 22.01 -4.45
CA HIS A 233 -11.39 21.47 -3.08
C HIS A 233 -10.73 20.08 -2.96
N TYR A 234 -9.83 19.72 -3.88
CA TYR A 234 -9.32 18.36 -4.00
C TYR A 234 -8.63 17.87 -2.72
N ASP A 235 -7.78 18.70 -2.09
CA ASP A 235 -7.09 18.31 -0.85
C ASP A 235 -8.09 18.08 0.29
N ARG A 236 -9.18 18.87 0.34
CA ARG A 236 -10.25 18.68 1.31
C ARG A 236 -11.07 17.40 1.04
N MET A 237 -11.16 16.98 -0.21
CA MET A 237 -11.78 15.70 -0.58
C MET A 237 -10.93 14.52 -0.12
N GLU A 238 -9.60 14.61 -0.27
CA GLU A 238 -8.65 13.63 0.26
C GLU A 238 -8.77 13.49 1.77
N ASP A 239 -8.71 14.61 2.50
CA ASP A 239 -8.88 14.61 3.97
C ASP A 239 -10.24 14.00 4.38
N ALA A 240 -11.30 14.25 3.61
CA ALA A 240 -12.61 13.67 3.86
C ALA A 240 -12.68 12.16 3.59
N PHE A 241 -12.01 11.66 2.55
CA PHE A 241 -11.94 10.22 2.28
C PHE A 241 -11.10 9.49 3.34
N HIS A 242 -9.96 10.06 3.75
CA HIS A 242 -9.17 9.51 4.85
C HIS A 242 -9.93 9.50 6.17
N ALA A 243 -10.62 10.60 6.50
CA ALA A 243 -11.46 10.66 7.70
C ALA A 243 -12.62 9.66 7.64
N LEU A 244 -13.22 9.48 6.45
CA LEU A 244 -14.27 8.50 6.23
C LEU A 244 -13.76 7.07 6.41
N ASP A 245 -12.62 6.70 5.83
CA ASP A 245 -12.01 5.38 6.00
C ASP A 245 -11.69 5.09 7.46
N ALA A 246 -11.07 6.05 8.16
CA ALA A 246 -10.78 5.91 9.59
C ALA A 246 -12.06 5.76 10.44
N ALA A 247 -13.11 6.53 10.13
CA ALA A 247 -14.39 6.44 10.83
C ALA A 247 -15.12 5.11 10.55
N LEU A 248 -15.11 4.64 9.31
CA LEU A 248 -15.66 3.35 8.91
C LEU A 248 -14.92 2.21 9.59
N HIS A 249 -13.59 2.27 9.65
CA HIS A 249 -12.75 1.30 10.35
C HIS A 249 -13.07 1.27 11.85
N GLU A 250 -13.13 2.44 12.50
CA GLU A 250 -13.48 2.53 13.92
C GLU A 250 -14.87 1.97 14.20
N GLN A 251 -15.87 2.32 13.37
CA GLN A 251 -17.23 1.80 13.51
C GLN A 251 -17.29 0.27 13.29
N SER A 252 -16.50 -0.23 12.33
CA SER A 252 -16.39 -1.67 12.07
C SER A 252 -15.84 -2.40 13.29
N LEU A 253 -14.75 -1.91 13.88
CA LEU A 253 -14.16 -2.46 15.11
C LEU A 253 -15.10 -2.35 16.32
N ARG A 254 -15.90 -1.27 16.42
CA ARG A 254 -16.92 -1.13 17.48
C ARG A 254 -18.05 -2.14 17.33
N SER A 255 -18.40 -2.50 16.09
CA SER A 255 -19.44 -3.50 15.81
C SER A 255 -18.96 -4.94 15.96
N MET A 256 -17.64 -5.16 15.97
CA MET A 256 -17.03 -6.48 16.01
C MET A 256 -17.08 -7.10 17.41
N ASP A 257 -17.62 -8.31 17.52
CA ASP A 257 -17.52 -9.14 18.73
C ASP A 257 -16.17 -9.90 18.77
N LEU A 258 -15.07 -9.15 18.77
CA LEU A 258 -13.72 -9.71 18.92
C LEU A 258 -13.31 -9.66 20.39
N ARG A 259 -13.60 -10.76 21.08
CA ARG A 259 -13.30 -10.95 22.49
C ARG A 259 -12.65 -12.29 22.69
N PHE A 260 -11.56 -12.35 23.45
CA PHE A 260 -11.02 -13.62 23.90
C PHE A 260 -11.63 -13.96 25.26
N CYS A 261 -12.51 -14.96 25.26
CA CYS A 261 -13.29 -15.39 26.41
C CYS A 261 -12.83 -16.78 26.85
N THR A 262 -12.52 -16.95 28.12
CA THR A 262 -12.19 -18.24 28.71
C THR A 262 -13.05 -18.51 29.94
N ALA A 263 -13.45 -19.77 30.13
CA ALA A 263 -13.96 -20.27 31.41
C ALA A 263 -13.14 -21.47 31.85
N THR A 264 -12.72 -21.44 33.10
CA THR A 264 -12.02 -22.55 33.75
C THR A 264 -12.97 -23.25 34.70
N TYR A 265 -12.88 -24.57 34.72
CA TYR A 265 -13.62 -25.45 35.61
C TYR A 265 -12.65 -26.37 36.34
N ARG A 266 -12.99 -26.71 37.59
CA ARG A 266 -12.38 -27.81 38.32
C ARG A 266 -13.04 -29.12 37.89
N LEU A 267 -12.22 -30.12 37.59
CA LEU A 267 -12.72 -31.45 37.25
C LEU A 267 -13.08 -32.23 38.53
N ARG A 268 -14.29 -32.79 38.58
CA ARG A 268 -14.81 -33.60 39.70
C ARG A 268 -14.92 -35.10 39.38
N ALA A 269 -14.78 -35.46 38.11
CA ALA A 269 -14.77 -36.84 37.60
C ALA A 269 -13.36 -37.27 37.20
N ASP A 270 -13.18 -38.55 36.84
CA ASP A 270 -11.94 -39.01 36.23
C ASP A 270 -11.75 -38.33 34.85
N PRO A 271 -10.56 -37.79 34.53
CA PRO A 271 -10.27 -37.19 33.21
C PRO A 271 -10.66 -38.09 32.04
N SER A 272 -10.46 -39.40 32.17
CA SER A 272 -10.76 -40.39 31.13
C SER A 272 -12.25 -40.48 30.84
N ASP A 273 -13.11 -40.23 31.83
CA ASP A 273 -14.56 -40.24 31.64
C ASP A 273 -15.03 -38.96 30.92
N LEU A 274 -14.38 -37.82 31.18
CA LEU A 274 -14.64 -36.60 30.43
C LEU A 274 -14.22 -36.74 28.98
N LEU A 275 -12.99 -37.21 28.73
CA LEU A 275 -12.46 -37.41 27.39
C LEU A 275 -13.34 -38.36 26.57
N ARG A 276 -13.77 -39.49 27.16
CA ARG A 276 -14.70 -40.43 26.50
C ARG A 276 -16.03 -39.77 26.14
N ARG A 277 -16.51 -38.85 26.98
CA ARG A 277 -17.78 -38.14 26.74
C ARG A 277 -17.65 -37.08 25.65
N LEU A 278 -16.51 -36.39 25.60
CA LEU A 278 -16.18 -35.47 24.52
C LEU A 278 -16.02 -36.24 23.20
N ASP A 279 -15.26 -37.33 23.18
CA ASP A 279 -15.07 -38.17 21.97
C ASP A 279 -16.39 -38.71 21.38
N GLN A 280 -17.39 -38.98 22.23
CA GLN A 280 -18.71 -39.44 21.81
C GLN A 280 -19.69 -38.32 21.44
N HIS A 281 -19.32 -37.05 21.62
CA HIS A 281 -20.20 -35.92 21.38
C HIS A 281 -20.18 -35.52 19.88
N PRO A 282 -21.34 -35.41 19.20
CA PRO A 282 -21.40 -35.18 17.75
C PRO A 282 -20.87 -33.80 17.32
N ALA A 283 -20.87 -32.84 18.25
CA ALA A 283 -20.37 -31.49 18.03
C ALA A 283 -18.88 -31.31 18.32
N THR A 284 -18.12 -32.36 18.60
CA THR A 284 -16.70 -32.23 18.93
C THR A 284 -15.82 -33.08 18.03
N GLU A 285 -14.62 -32.58 17.76
CA GLU A 285 -13.55 -33.31 17.07
C GLU A 285 -12.22 -33.10 17.80
N PRO A 286 -11.33 -34.11 17.83
CA PRO A 286 -9.99 -33.97 18.40
C PRO A 286 -9.22 -32.79 17.79
N ASP A 287 -8.43 -32.13 18.61
CA ASP A 287 -7.60 -31.01 18.22
C ASP A 287 -6.21 -31.14 18.82
N GLU A 288 -5.23 -30.47 18.22
CA GLU A 288 -3.85 -30.51 18.71
C GLU A 288 -3.61 -29.41 19.74
N LEU A 289 -2.82 -29.72 20.76
CA LEU A 289 -2.30 -28.73 21.71
C LEU A 289 -1.10 -28.02 21.10
N ASN A 290 -1.00 -26.71 21.28
CA ASN A 290 0.24 -25.99 21.01
C ASN A 290 1.24 -26.12 22.19
N ASP A 291 2.49 -25.74 21.95
CA ASP A 291 3.57 -25.84 22.95
C ASP A 291 3.26 -25.11 24.26
N LYS A 292 2.57 -23.97 24.16
CA LYS A 292 2.17 -23.17 25.32
C LYS A 292 1.09 -23.88 26.14
N GLU A 293 0.10 -24.46 25.50
CA GLU A 293 -0.97 -25.23 26.15
C GLU A 293 -0.41 -26.50 26.82
N ALA A 294 0.51 -27.19 26.16
CA ALA A 294 1.21 -28.33 26.75
C ALA A 294 2.03 -27.90 27.99
N ALA A 295 2.74 -26.77 27.91
CA ALA A 295 3.50 -26.21 29.04
C ALA A 295 2.59 -25.76 30.21
N GLU A 296 1.35 -25.37 29.93
CA GLU A 296 0.33 -25.07 30.93
C GLU A 296 -0.26 -26.34 31.59
N GLY A 297 0.14 -27.54 31.17
CA GLY A 297 -0.27 -28.81 31.76
C GLY A 297 -1.59 -29.37 31.23
N PHE A 298 -2.06 -28.89 30.08
CA PHE A 298 -3.14 -29.54 29.34
C PHE A 298 -2.60 -30.80 28.64
N CYS A 299 -3.43 -31.84 28.58
CA CYS A 299 -3.07 -33.12 28.00
C CYS A 299 -3.93 -33.52 26.80
N ASP A 300 -5.07 -32.83 26.59
CA ASP A 300 -5.96 -33.07 25.45
C ASP A 300 -6.69 -31.78 25.05
N ALA A 301 -7.14 -31.72 23.80
CA ALA A 301 -7.91 -30.63 23.24
C ALA A 301 -8.98 -31.14 22.26
N CYS A 302 -10.13 -30.48 22.22
CA CYS A 302 -11.10 -30.67 21.16
C CYS A 302 -11.69 -29.34 20.69
N VAL A 303 -12.03 -29.30 19.40
CA VAL A 303 -12.82 -28.23 18.81
C VAL A 303 -14.30 -28.53 19.04
N TRP A 304 -15.08 -27.50 19.31
CA TRP A 304 -16.53 -27.59 19.49
C TRP A 304 -17.27 -26.81 18.42
N PHE A 305 -18.18 -27.47 17.71
CA PHE A 305 -18.95 -26.93 16.59
C PHE A 305 -20.33 -26.42 17.01
N ASP A 306 -20.89 -25.52 16.20
CA ASP A 306 -22.24 -25.02 16.44
C ASP A 306 -23.31 -26.02 15.95
N GLU A 307 -23.95 -26.73 16.87
CA GLU A 307 -25.04 -27.68 16.56
C GLU A 307 -26.28 -27.05 15.92
N LEU A 308 -26.48 -25.73 16.09
CA LEU A 308 -27.62 -25.01 15.50
C LEU A 308 -27.44 -24.71 14.02
N VAL A 309 -26.25 -24.96 13.48
CA VAL A 309 -25.95 -24.86 12.06
C VAL A 309 -25.74 -26.29 11.52
N PRO A 310 -26.76 -26.89 10.88
CA PRO A 310 -26.66 -28.26 10.37
C PRO A 310 -25.44 -28.43 9.46
N SER A 311 -24.75 -29.57 9.59
CA SER A 311 -23.64 -29.98 8.71
C SER A 311 -24.02 -30.08 7.23
N ASP A 312 -25.32 -30.22 6.93
CA ASP A 312 -25.88 -30.27 5.56
C ASP A 312 -26.09 -28.89 4.91
N HIS A 313 -25.75 -27.81 5.62
CA HIS A 313 -25.83 -26.47 5.07
C HIS A 313 -24.49 -25.78 5.22
N SER A 314 -23.71 -25.85 4.15
CA SER A 314 -22.77 -24.81 3.78
C SER A 314 -23.51 -23.47 3.76
N GLN A 315 -23.69 -22.84 4.93
CA GLN A 315 -24.34 -21.53 5.06
C GLN A 315 -23.42 -20.48 4.45
N LEU A 316 -23.62 -20.35 3.14
CA LEU A 316 -22.89 -19.60 2.16
C LEU A 316 -23.76 -18.41 1.75
N SER A 317 -24.20 -17.63 2.74
CA SER A 317 -25.07 -16.48 2.52
C SER A 317 -24.27 -15.23 2.23
N LEU A 318 -24.31 -14.83 0.95
CA LEU A 318 -23.76 -13.58 0.46
C LEU A 318 -24.67 -12.42 0.88
N ASN A 319 -24.19 -11.62 1.83
CA ASN A 319 -24.56 -10.21 1.96
C ASN A 319 -23.28 -9.42 1.66
N LEU A 320 -23.17 -8.67 0.57
CA LEU A 320 -22.08 -7.66 0.49
C LEU A 320 -22.61 -6.42 1.20
N PRO A 321 -21.98 -6.03 2.32
CA PRO A 321 -20.58 -5.59 2.49
C PRO A 321 -19.72 -6.43 3.42
N ALA A 322 -18.48 -6.77 3.04
CA ALA A 322 -17.44 -7.34 3.93
C ALA A 322 -17.92 -8.48 4.88
N ASP A 323 -19.08 -9.06 4.57
CA ASP A 323 -19.81 -10.04 5.35
C ASP A 323 -19.40 -11.39 4.74
N LYS A 324 -18.18 -11.79 5.12
CA LYS A 324 -17.53 -13.10 4.96
C LYS A 324 -17.22 -13.56 3.51
N PRO A 325 -15.95 -13.76 3.13
CA PRO A 325 -15.66 -14.93 2.32
C PRO A 325 -16.04 -16.15 3.17
N PRO A 326 -16.75 -17.14 2.63
CA PRO A 326 -16.96 -18.35 3.38
C PRO A 326 -15.64 -19.03 3.60
N THR A 327 -15.23 -19.14 4.86
CA THR A 327 -14.28 -20.17 5.22
C THR A 327 -15.03 -21.49 5.09
N PRO A 328 -14.59 -22.39 4.19
CA PRO A 328 -15.25 -23.67 4.06
C PRO A 328 -15.17 -24.44 5.37
N GLY A 329 -16.17 -25.29 5.63
CA GLY A 329 -16.17 -26.18 6.79
C GLY A 329 -17.21 -25.89 7.88
N ARG A 330 -17.19 -26.69 8.94
CA ARG A 330 -18.13 -26.62 10.06
C ARG A 330 -17.80 -25.40 10.94
N PRO A 331 -18.79 -24.55 11.30
CA PRO A 331 -18.56 -23.38 12.15
C PRO A 331 -18.13 -23.79 13.55
N VAL A 332 -17.01 -23.24 14.01
CA VAL A 332 -16.43 -23.49 15.33
C VAL A 332 -16.92 -22.46 16.35
N LEU A 333 -17.49 -22.94 17.45
CA LEU A 333 -17.82 -22.12 18.62
C LEU A 333 -16.57 -21.79 19.44
N GLY A 334 -15.66 -22.76 19.59
CA GLY A 334 -14.39 -22.57 20.30
C GLY A 334 -13.70 -23.91 20.58
N ARG A 335 -12.81 -23.91 21.57
CA ARG A 335 -12.02 -25.09 21.97
C ARG A 335 -12.27 -25.45 23.43
N VAL A 336 -12.09 -26.73 23.74
CA VAL A 336 -12.11 -27.28 25.09
C VAL A 336 -10.77 -27.96 25.34
N LEU A 337 -10.04 -27.48 26.34
CA LEU A 337 -8.74 -27.98 26.75
C LEU A 337 -8.89 -28.74 28.07
N VAL A 338 -8.35 -29.95 28.15
CA VAL A 338 -8.49 -30.85 29.29
C VAL A 338 -7.14 -31.07 29.95
N ALA A 339 -7.11 -30.93 31.28
CA ALA A 339 -5.98 -31.26 32.14
C ALA A 339 -6.46 -32.19 33.27
N PRO A 340 -5.56 -32.83 34.03
CA PRO A 340 -5.94 -33.81 35.06
C PRO A 340 -6.90 -33.27 36.14
N GLU A 341 -6.81 -31.99 36.51
CA GLU A 341 -7.62 -31.40 37.58
C GLU A 341 -8.53 -30.25 37.10
N ARG A 342 -8.41 -29.84 35.83
CA ARG A 342 -9.12 -28.66 35.31
C ARG A 342 -9.48 -28.81 33.84
N VAL A 343 -10.50 -28.07 33.44
CA VAL A 343 -10.92 -27.92 32.05
C VAL A 343 -11.00 -26.43 31.73
N ARG A 344 -10.51 -26.02 30.56
CA ARG A 344 -10.68 -24.65 30.06
C ARG A 344 -11.46 -24.69 28.76
N ILE A 345 -12.54 -23.90 28.67
CA ILE A 345 -13.17 -23.61 27.39
C ILE A 345 -12.75 -22.21 26.94
N GLU A 346 -12.54 -22.03 25.65
CA GLU A 346 -12.09 -20.76 25.09
C GLU A 346 -12.74 -20.47 23.73
N ALA A 347 -13.05 -19.21 23.48
CA ALA A 347 -13.62 -18.74 22.23
C ALA A 347 -13.21 -17.28 21.94
N ASN A 348 -13.13 -16.94 20.66
CA ASN A 348 -12.74 -15.61 20.14
C ASN A 348 -13.96 -14.72 19.79
N SER A 349 -15.08 -14.91 20.50
CA SER A 349 -16.27 -14.06 20.45
C SER A 349 -17.10 -14.32 21.71
N PHE A 350 -17.74 -13.30 22.26
CA PHE A 350 -18.60 -13.47 23.42
C PHE A 350 -19.89 -14.24 23.11
N ALA A 351 -20.51 -13.99 21.96
CA ALA A 351 -21.70 -14.75 21.54
C ALA A 351 -21.39 -16.24 21.38
N ARG A 352 -20.27 -16.57 20.74
CA ARG A 352 -19.82 -17.96 20.58
C ARG A 352 -19.41 -18.60 21.90
N TYR A 353 -18.72 -17.85 22.75
CA TYR A 353 -18.38 -18.27 24.11
C TYR A 353 -19.62 -18.65 24.92
N GLN A 354 -20.67 -17.82 24.89
CA GLN A 354 -21.92 -18.10 25.61
C GLN A 354 -22.59 -19.38 25.08
N ALA A 355 -22.63 -19.56 23.76
CA ALA A 355 -23.16 -20.77 23.14
C ALA A 355 -22.34 -22.02 23.52
N LEU A 356 -21.01 -21.95 23.41
CA LEU A 356 -20.08 -23.01 23.79
C LEU A 356 -20.27 -23.40 25.26
N ARG A 357 -20.27 -22.41 26.15
CA ARG A 357 -20.43 -22.62 27.58
C ARG A 357 -21.75 -23.30 27.91
N ALA A 358 -22.85 -22.82 27.35
CA ALA A 358 -24.17 -23.41 27.58
C ALA A 358 -24.25 -24.86 27.07
N GLN A 359 -23.67 -25.15 25.90
CA GLN A 359 -23.61 -26.50 25.34
C GLN A 359 -22.70 -27.41 26.18
N PHE A 360 -21.50 -26.95 26.52
CA PHE A 360 -20.54 -27.67 27.34
C PHE A 360 -21.13 -28.03 28.71
N GLU A 361 -21.61 -27.05 29.48
CA GLU A 361 -22.17 -27.26 30.82
C GLU A 361 -23.38 -28.21 30.79
N LYS A 362 -24.23 -28.12 29.78
CA LYS A 362 -25.35 -29.05 29.56
C LYS A 362 -24.85 -30.47 29.28
N SER A 363 -23.80 -30.60 28.46
CA SER A 363 -23.24 -31.88 28.05
C SER A 363 -22.46 -32.57 29.16
N VAL A 364 -21.67 -31.86 29.97
CA VAL A 364 -20.82 -32.48 31.02
C VAL A 364 -21.45 -32.47 32.42
N GLY A 365 -22.38 -31.55 32.69
CA GLY A 365 -23.14 -31.48 33.94
C GLY A 365 -22.27 -31.47 35.20
N ARG A 366 -22.54 -32.40 36.12
CA ARG A 366 -21.87 -32.48 37.45
C ARG A 366 -20.40 -32.94 37.40
N MET A 367 -19.86 -33.26 36.22
CA MET A 367 -18.47 -33.69 36.08
C MET A 367 -17.48 -32.53 36.29
N VAL A 368 -17.95 -31.30 36.16
CA VAL A 368 -17.15 -30.08 36.30
C VAL A 368 -17.79 -29.12 37.28
N GLU A 369 -16.98 -28.27 37.89
CA GLU A 369 -17.41 -27.17 38.76
C GLU A 369 -16.77 -25.88 38.26
N PHE A 370 -17.58 -24.87 37.95
CA PHE A 370 -17.09 -23.58 37.48
C PHE A 370 -16.18 -22.91 38.51
N THR A 371 -15.03 -22.39 38.08
CA THR A 371 -14.08 -21.70 38.96
C THR A 371 -13.87 -20.25 38.58
N GLU A 372 -13.62 -19.96 37.31
CA GLU A 372 -13.22 -18.62 36.86
C GLU A 372 -13.69 -18.36 35.43
N GLU A 373 -14.01 -17.10 35.14
CA GLU A 373 -14.26 -16.59 33.79
C GLU A 373 -13.38 -15.36 33.56
N ARG A 374 -12.76 -15.30 32.38
CA ARG A 374 -12.01 -14.14 31.93
C ARG A 374 -12.46 -13.74 30.53
N ILE A 375 -12.80 -12.47 30.37
CA ILE A 375 -13.19 -11.88 29.10
C ILE A 375 -12.23 -10.74 28.80
N THR A 376 -11.55 -10.82 27.65
CA THR A 376 -10.62 -9.78 27.19
C THR A 376 -11.17 -9.16 25.91
N ASP A 377 -11.45 -7.85 25.95
CA ASP A 377 -11.94 -7.11 24.78
C ASP A 377 -10.78 -6.73 23.87
N LEU A 378 -10.46 -7.63 22.93
CA LEU A 378 -9.39 -7.44 21.97
C LEU A 378 -9.72 -6.32 20.97
N ALA A 379 -10.99 -6.16 20.59
CA ALA A 379 -11.42 -5.04 19.76
C ALA A 379 -11.07 -3.68 20.39
N SER A 380 -11.24 -3.55 21.72
CA SER A 380 -10.83 -2.33 22.43
C SER A 380 -9.33 -2.11 22.42
N GLN A 381 -8.54 -3.17 22.62
CA GLN A 381 -7.08 -3.06 22.58
C GLN A 381 -6.58 -2.65 21.19
N LEU A 382 -7.17 -3.21 20.12
CA LEU A 382 -6.86 -2.83 18.74
C LEU A 382 -7.26 -1.37 18.48
N ARG A 383 -8.45 -0.93 18.92
CA ARG A 383 -8.86 0.47 18.79
C ARG A 383 -7.93 1.43 19.51
N ASP A 384 -7.44 1.06 20.69
CA ASP A 384 -6.53 1.92 21.46
C ASP A 384 -5.13 1.95 20.83
N LYS A 385 -4.69 0.85 20.21
CA LYS A 385 -3.40 0.74 19.51
C LYS A 385 -3.40 1.47 18.16
N ASP A 386 -4.47 1.30 17.38
CA ASP A 386 -4.58 1.77 15.99
C ASP A 386 -5.43 3.05 15.90
N ARG A 387 -5.49 3.85 16.97
CA ARG A 387 -6.27 5.09 16.99
C ARG A 387 -5.60 6.16 16.13
N THR A 388 -5.93 6.19 14.85
CA THR A 388 -5.59 7.33 13.99
C THR A 388 -6.55 8.48 14.28
N PRO A 389 -6.08 9.64 14.74
CA PRO A 389 -6.95 10.81 14.92
C PRO A 389 -7.42 11.30 13.54
N PHE A 390 -8.72 11.59 13.42
CA PHE A 390 -9.30 12.16 12.20
C PHE A 390 -10.32 13.25 12.54
N ASP A 391 -10.55 14.18 11.61
CA ASP A 391 -11.57 15.22 11.77
C ASP A 391 -12.96 14.67 11.45
N THR A 392 -13.74 14.43 12.50
CA THR A 392 -15.14 14.01 12.40
C THR A 392 -16.03 14.99 11.62
N SER A 393 -15.65 16.26 11.49
CA SER A 393 -16.41 17.26 10.73
C SER A 393 -16.40 16.97 9.22
N LEU A 394 -15.42 16.22 8.73
CA LEU A 394 -15.28 15.85 7.32
C LEU A 394 -16.05 14.58 6.94
N VAL A 395 -16.57 13.84 7.92
CA VAL A 395 -17.21 12.55 7.71
C VAL A 395 -18.72 12.72 7.50
N PRO A 396 -19.28 12.35 6.32
CA PRO A 396 -20.72 12.41 6.10
C PRO A 396 -21.44 11.34 6.95
N PRO A 397 -22.37 11.72 7.86
CA PRO A 397 -23.01 10.76 8.76
C PRO A 397 -23.81 9.66 8.03
N ARG A 398 -24.37 9.97 6.86
CA ARG A 398 -25.14 9.01 6.06
C ARG A 398 -24.27 7.84 5.57
N LEU A 399 -23.00 8.09 5.24
CA LEU A 399 -22.11 7.04 4.75
C LEU A 399 -21.72 6.06 5.87
N LEU A 400 -21.74 6.50 7.12
CA LEU A 400 -21.52 5.64 8.30
C LEU A 400 -22.65 4.64 8.54
N GLU A 401 -23.87 4.90 8.05
CA GLU A 401 -24.97 3.92 8.09
C GLU A 401 -24.66 2.67 7.25
N HIS A 402 -23.71 2.80 6.31
CA HIS A 402 -23.22 1.75 5.43
C HIS A 402 -21.91 1.11 5.93
N ALA A 403 -21.46 1.38 7.17
CA ALA A 403 -20.24 0.79 7.68
C ALA A 403 -20.30 -0.76 7.65
N PRO A 404 -19.23 -1.42 7.17
CA PRO A 404 -19.20 -2.87 7.13
C PRO A 404 -19.29 -3.46 8.54
N ARG A 405 -20.04 -4.54 8.70
CA ARG A 405 -20.14 -5.26 9.96
C ARG A 405 -19.18 -6.43 9.91
N LEU A 406 -18.08 -6.35 10.65
CA LEU A 406 -17.10 -7.43 10.68
C LEU A 406 -17.55 -8.51 11.67
N ARG A 407 -17.66 -9.76 11.20
CA ARG A 407 -17.97 -10.92 12.04
C ARG A 407 -16.84 -11.94 11.98
N MET A 408 -16.22 -12.21 13.13
CA MET A 408 -15.23 -13.28 13.28
C MET A 408 -15.92 -14.64 13.13
N MET A 409 -15.45 -15.45 12.19
CA MET A 409 -15.86 -16.84 12.03
C MET A 409 -14.62 -17.70 11.82
N THR A 410 -14.60 -18.85 12.50
CA THR A 410 -13.57 -19.86 12.33
C THR A 410 -14.31 -21.12 11.89
N SER A 411 -13.87 -21.73 10.79
CA SER A 411 -14.46 -22.97 10.26
C SER A 411 -13.37 -24.04 10.14
N ARG A 412 -13.73 -25.31 10.33
CA ARG A 412 -12.84 -26.44 10.07
C ARG A 412 -13.31 -27.19 8.83
N ILE A 413 -12.46 -27.25 7.82
CA ILE A 413 -12.71 -28.01 6.58
C ILE A 413 -12.56 -29.49 6.91
N ASP A 414 -13.56 -30.30 6.56
CA ASP A 414 -13.43 -31.75 6.60
C ASP A 414 -12.41 -32.19 5.53
N PRO A 415 -11.29 -32.83 5.91
CA PRO A 415 -10.29 -33.31 4.96
C PRO A 415 -10.88 -34.28 3.92
N ALA A 416 -11.96 -34.99 4.25
CA ALA A 416 -12.65 -35.89 3.32
C ALA A 416 -13.50 -35.14 2.27
N ALA A 417 -13.84 -33.88 2.52
CA ALA A 417 -14.57 -33.01 1.58
C ALA A 417 -13.63 -32.31 0.57
N VAL A 418 -12.31 -32.36 0.78
CA VAL A 418 -11.32 -31.89 -0.20
C VAL A 418 -11.10 -32.99 -1.24
N PRO A 419 -11.37 -32.76 -2.53
CA PRO A 419 -11.10 -33.76 -3.57
C PRO A 419 -9.64 -34.20 -3.54
N GLN A 420 -9.41 -35.52 -3.53
CA GLN A 420 -8.05 -36.08 -3.45
C GLN A 420 -7.16 -35.56 -4.58
N GLY A 421 -6.02 -34.96 -4.23
CA GLY A 421 -5.01 -34.46 -5.17
C GLY A 421 -5.08 -32.97 -5.51
N LEU A 422 -6.01 -32.20 -4.92
CA LEU A 422 -6.01 -30.74 -5.03
C LEU A 422 -5.11 -30.09 -3.97
N SER A 423 -4.48 -28.97 -4.33
CA SER A 423 -3.84 -28.09 -3.35
C SER A 423 -4.89 -27.45 -2.42
N LEU A 424 -4.47 -26.95 -1.26
CA LEU A 424 -5.36 -26.21 -0.34
C LEU A 424 -5.99 -24.98 -1.03
N GLU A 425 -5.23 -24.31 -1.89
CA GLU A 425 -5.68 -23.16 -2.66
C GLU A 425 -6.76 -23.53 -3.69
N ASP A 426 -6.59 -24.65 -4.41
CA ASP A 426 -7.58 -25.11 -5.38
C ASP A 426 -8.87 -25.59 -4.70
N ALA A 427 -8.76 -26.15 -3.50
CA ALA A 427 -9.91 -26.50 -2.68
C ALA A 427 -10.70 -25.23 -2.29
N ASN A 428 -10.01 -24.18 -1.83
CA ASN A 428 -10.62 -22.89 -1.52
C ASN A 428 -11.29 -22.24 -2.74
N ALA A 429 -10.63 -22.27 -3.90
CA ALA A 429 -11.18 -21.75 -5.15
C ALA A 429 -12.45 -22.52 -5.58
N HIS A 430 -12.45 -23.85 -5.48
CA HIS A 430 -13.61 -24.68 -5.79
C HIS A 430 -14.80 -24.37 -4.87
N MET A 431 -14.55 -24.25 -3.57
CA MET A 431 -15.58 -23.94 -2.58
C MET A 431 -16.16 -22.54 -2.76
N LEU A 432 -15.34 -21.56 -3.13
CA LEU A 432 -15.82 -20.23 -3.50
C LEU A 432 -16.70 -20.25 -4.76
N GLN A 433 -16.38 -21.07 -5.77
CA GLN A 433 -17.28 -21.21 -6.92
C GLN A 433 -18.63 -21.79 -6.51
N GLN A 434 -18.67 -22.76 -5.58
CA GLN A 434 -19.92 -23.28 -5.04
C GLN A 434 -20.70 -22.20 -4.28
N HIS A 435 -20.03 -21.36 -3.50
CA HIS A 435 -20.62 -20.20 -2.84
C HIS A 435 -21.35 -19.27 -3.80
N TYR A 436 -20.68 -18.88 -4.88
CA TYR A 436 -21.27 -18.00 -5.88
C TYR A 436 -22.49 -18.61 -6.56
N ARG A 437 -22.56 -19.95 -6.68
CA ARG A 437 -23.76 -20.62 -7.20
C ARG A 437 -24.93 -20.52 -6.22
N MET A 438 -24.69 -20.75 -4.93
CA MET A 438 -25.73 -20.65 -3.91
C MET A 438 -26.29 -19.23 -3.80
N PHE A 439 -25.41 -18.23 -3.83
CA PHE A 439 -25.80 -16.83 -3.78
C PHE A 439 -26.87 -16.42 -4.78
N LEU A 440 -26.85 -16.98 -5.99
CA LEU A 440 -27.81 -16.64 -7.03
C LEU A 440 -29.27 -16.91 -6.64
N ASP A 441 -29.46 -17.88 -5.75
CA ASP A 441 -30.76 -18.39 -5.32
C ASP A 441 -31.10 -18.02 -3.86
N GLU A 442 -30.17 -17.38 -3.13
CA GLU A 442 -30.39 -16.95 -1.75
C GLU A 442 -30.91 -15.50 -1.65
N PRO A 443 -31.87 -15.22 -0.76
CA PRO A 443 -32.30 -13.85 -0.46
C PRO A 443 -31.15 -12.98 0.03
N ASN A 444 -31.03 -11.78 -0.53
CA ASN A 444 -30.00 -10.82 -0.16
C ASN A 444 -30.64 -9.51 0.39
N PRO A 445 -30.33 -9.07 1.63
CA PRO A 445 -30.86 -7.85 2.23
C PRO A 445 -30.47 -6.59 1.47
N SER A 446 -29.28 -6.55 0.85
CA SER A 446 -28.87 -5.47 -0.04
C SER A 446 -29.70 -5.41 -1.33
N LEU A 447 -30.58 -6.39 -1.58
CA LEU A 447 -31.57 -6.39 -2.66
C LEU A 447 -33.01 -6.40 -2.14
N GLY A 448 -33.23 -6.00 -0.87
CA GLY A 448 -34.57 -6.01 -0.25
C GLY A 448 -35.12 -7.42 -0.07
N ASP A 449 -34.26 -8.35 0.37
CA ASP A 449 -34.53 -9.78 0.56
C ASP A 449 -34.94 -10.53 -0.71
N ARG A 450 -34.57 -9.98 -1.88
CA ARG A 450 -34.70 -10.66 -3.18
C ARG A 450 -33.47 -11.49 -3.47
N THR A 451 -33.64 -12.55 -4.26
CA THR A 451 -32.47 -13.25 -4.81
C THR A 451 -31.85 -12.44 -5.97
N PRO A 452 -30.56 -12.61 -6.27
CA PRO A 452 -29.93 -11.99 -7.42
C PRO A 452 -30.67 -12.25 -8.74
N ARG A 453 -31.18 -13.47 -8.97
CA ARG A 453 -31.99 -13.77 -10.16
C ARG A 453 -33.29 -12.98 -10.22
N GLN A 454 -33.98 -12.83 -9.08
CA GLN A 454 -35.21 -12.04 -9.00
C GLN A 454 -34.92 -10.55 -9.27
N ALA A 455 -33.84 -10.02 -8.68
CA ALA A 455 -33.43 -8.64 -8.90
C ALA A 455 -32.97 -8.38 -10.34
N ALA A 456 -32.37 -9.37 -11.01
CA ALA A 456 -31.94 -9.26 -12.40
C ALA A 456 -33.10 -9.10 -13.37
N ALA A 457 -34.23 -9.78 -13.07
CA ALA A 457 -35.45 -9.75 -13.88
C ALA A 457 -36.31 -8.50 -13.65
N ASP A 458 -36.10 -7.77 -12.54
CA ASP A 458 -36.86 -6.57 -12.19
C ASP A 458 -36.09 -5.29 -12.57
N PRO A 459 -36.57 -4.48 -13.54
CA PRO A 459 -35.91 -3.24 -13.94
C PRO A 459 -35.68 -2.24 -12.80
N LEU A 460 -36.52 -2.25 -11.76
CA LEU A 460 -36.38 -1.35 -10.60
C LEU A 460 -35.22 -1.76 -9.70
N TRP A 461 -34.93 -3.06 -9.60
CA TRP A 461 -33.86 -3.60 -8.75
C TRP A 461 -32.56 -3.87 -9.50
N ARG A 462 -32.60 -3.96 -10.83
CA ARG A 462 -31.43 -4.19 -11.68
C ARG A 462 -30.26 -3.21 -11.41
N PRO A 463 -30.45 -1.89 -11.23
CA PRO A 463 -29.33 -1.00 -10.90
C PRO A 463 -28.65 -1.34 -9.57
N ARG A 464 -29.43 -1.74 -8.56
CA ARG A 464 -28.90 -2.13 -7.25
C ARG A 464 -28.16 -3.46 -7.32
N LEU A 465 -28.66 -4.41 -8.11
CA LEU A 465 -27.94 -5.64 -8.43
C LEU A 465 -26.63 -5.36 -9.17
N LEU A 466 -26.62 -4.45 -10.16
CA LEU A 466 -25.39 -4.09 -10.88
C LEU A 466 -24.32 -3.55 -9.92
N SER A 467 -24.68 -2.66 -8.99
CA SER A 467 -23.76 -2.16 -7.96
C SER A 467 -23.21 -3.29 -7.09
N LEU A 468 -24.07 -4.22 -6.67
CA LEU A 468 -23.69 -5.38 -5.87
C LEU A 468 -22.71 -6.30 -6.60
N ILE A 469 -23.00 -6.62 -7.87
CA ILE A 469 -22.16 -7.52 -8.68
C ILE A 469 -20.84 -6.85 -9.07
N LYS A 470 -20.81 -5.54 -9.34
CA LYS A 470 -19.56 -4.80 -9.54
C LYS A 470 -18.64 -4.91 -8.33
N GLN A 471 -19.18 -4.76 -7.12
CA GLN A 471 -18.41 -4.95 -5.89
C GLN A 471 -17.92 -6.40 -5.75
N LEU A 472 -18.76 -7.40 -6.03
CA LEU A 472 -18.34 -8.81 -6.01
C LEU A 472 -17.17 -9.06 -6.95
N VAL A 473 -17.25 -8.53 -8.17
CA VAL A 473 -16.19 -8.67 -9.19
C VAL A 473 -14.91 -7.95 -8.77
N TYR A 474 -15.02 -6.73 -8.24
CA TYR A 474 -13.89 -5.98 -7.70
C TYR A 474 -13.13 -6.80 -6.66
N HIS A 475 -13.81 -7.31 -5.62
CA HIS A 475 -13.17 -8.09 -4.55
C HIS A 475 -12.58 -9.41 -5.07
N HIS A 476 -13.25 -10.07 -6.01
CA HIS A 476 -12.75 -11.30 -6.62
C HIS A 476 -11.45 -11.06 -7.39
N ASP A 477 -11.44 -10.02 -8.24
CA ASP A 477 -10.28 -9.66 -9.04
C ASP A 477 -9.12 -9.14 -8.17
N THR A 478 -9.41 -8.40 -7.10
CA THR A 478 -8.39 -7.96 -6.13
C THR A 478 -7.71 -9.14 -5.47
N ARG A 479 -8.47 -10.15 -5.03
CA ARG A 479 -7.89 -11.37 -4.46
C ARG A 479 -7.10 -12.14 -5.51
N ASN A 480 -7.60 -12.26 -6.74
CA ASN A 480 -6.85 -12.92 -7.82
C ASN A 480 -5.52 -12.21 -8.09
N LEU A 481 -5.50 -10.87 -8.10
CA LEU A 481 -4.28 -10.11 -8.27
C LEU A 481 -3.31 -10.32 -7.10
N HIS A 482 -3.82 -10.36 -5.87
CA HIS A 482 -3.04 -10.64 -4.67
C HIS A 482 -2.42 -12.05 -4.72
N ASP A 483 -3.21 -13.06 -5.04
CA ASP A 483 -2.79 -14.46 -5.02
C ASP A 483 -2.06 -14.89 -6.32
N GLY A 484 -1.89 -14.00 -7.30
CA GLY A 484 -1.33 -14.32 -8.62
C GLY A 484 -2.20 -15.25 -9.47
N ARG A 485 -3.50 -15.29 -9.22
CA ARG A 485 -4.49 -16.16 -9.87
C ARG A 485 -5.26 -15.43 -10.98
N ALA A 486 -6.07 -16.18 -11.73
CA ALA A 486 -6.96 -15.65 -12.77
C ALA A 486 -8.27 -16.46 -12.86
N ASP A 487 -8.84 -16.81 -11.71
CA ASP A 487 -10.14 -17.50 -11.67
C ASP A 487 -11.23 -16.64 -12.33
N ASP A 488 -12.06 -17.24 -13.19
CA ASP A 488 -13.13 -16.52 -13.91
C ASP A 488 -14.50 -16.67 -13.21
N ILE A 489 -15.13 -15.52 -12.94
CA ILE A 489 -16.50 -15.43 -12.41
C ILE A 489 -17.51 -14.86 -13.41
N ASN A 490 -17.14 -14.63 -14.67
CA ASN A 490 -18.06 -14.11 -15.69
C ASN A 490 -19.22 -15.04 -15.98
N TRP A 491 -19.12 -16.33 -15.66
CA TRP A 491 -20.26 -17.24 -15.72
C TRP A 491 -21.44 -16.74 -14.87
N LEU A 492 -21.18 -16.11 -13.71
CA LEU A 492 -22.20 -15.55 -12.83
C LEU A 492 -22.92 -14.37 -13.49
N LEU A 493 -22.17 -13.48 -14.15
CA LEU A 493 -22.72 -12.34 -14.87
C LEU A 493 -23.57 -12.78 -16.05
N ARG A 494 -23.12 -13.81 -16.79
CA ARG A 494 -23.86 -14.40 -17.92
C ARG A 494 -25.18 -15.02 -17.44
N ASP A 495 -25.16 -15.73 -16.32
CA ASP A 495 -26.33 -16.39 -15.76
C ASP A 495 -27.39 -15.40 -15.23
N LEU A 496 -26.95 -14.25 -14.70
CA LEU A 496 -27.82 -13.13 -14.34
C LEU A 496 -28.22 -12.25 -15.55
N GLY A 497 -27.69 -12.51 -16.74
CA GLY A 497 -27.95 -11.71 -17.94
C GLY A 497 -27.43 -10.26 -17.82
N LEU A 498 -26.35 -10.02 -17.08
CA LEU A 498 -25.75 -8.70 -16.84
C LEU A 498 -24.73 -8.34 -17.92
N THR A 499 -25.20 -8.23 -19.16
CA THR A 499 -24.35 -7.94 -20.33
C THR A 499 -23.67 -6.57 -20.28
N GLU A 500 -24.22 -5.63 -19.52
CA GLU A 500 -23.77 -4.24 -19.38
C GLU A 500 -22.43 -4.12 -18.63
N ILE A 501 -22.11 -5.14 -17.82
CA ILE A 501 -20.87 -5.20 -17.02
C ILE A 501 -20.04 -6.45 -17.34
N LEU A 502 -20.38 -7.15 -18.43
CA LEU A 502 -19.69 -8.36 -18.85
C LEU A 502 -18.42 -7.99 -19.62
N PHE A 503 -17.33 -7.81 -18.87
CA PHE A 503 -15.99 -7.53 -19.39
C PHE A 503 -15.08 -8.74 -19.21
N GLU A 504 -14.10 -8.92 -20.12
CA GLU A 504 -13.10 -9.98 -20.01
C GLU A 504 -12.37 -9.90 -18.65
N PRO A 505 -12.08 -11.05 -18.02
CA PRO A 505 -11.34 -11.07 -16.76
C PRO A 505 -9.93 -10.49 -16.96
N PRO A 506 -9.30 -9.94 -15.91
CA PRO A 506 -7.93 -9.46 -15.99
C PRO A 506 -6.96 -10.57 -16.43
N PRO A 507 -5.91 -10.26 -17.22
CA PRO A 507 -4.86 -11.23 -17.52
C PRO A 507 -4.09 -11.62 -16.24
N ILE A 508 -3.45 -12.79 -16.27
CA ILE A 508 -2.52 -13.22 -15.21
C ILE A 508 -1.40 -12.17 -15.08
N ARG A 509 -1.16 -11.74 -13.85
CA ARG A 509 -0.14 -10.75 -13.50
C ARG A 509 0.64 -11.24 -12.29
N SER A 510 1.85 -10.71 -12.11
CA SER A 510 2.62 -10.96 -10.89
C SER A 510 1.83 -10.49 -9.67
N PRO A 511 1.85 -11.25 -8.56
CA PRO A 511 1.31 -10.81 -7.29
C PRO A 511 1.80 -9.41 -6.93
N LEU A 512 0.93 -8.61 -6.31
CA LEU A 512 1.38 -7.40 -5.64
C LEU A 512 2.27 -7.85 -4.46
N LYS A 513 3.54 -7.44 -4.47
CA LYS A 513 4.36 -7.55 -3.26
C LYS A 513 3.70 -6.65 -2.21
N GLN A 514 3.24 -7.21 -1.09
CA GLN A 514 2.72 -6.38 -0.01
C GLN A 514 3.89 -5.68 0.70
N GLU A 515 3.87 -4.35 0.79
CA GLU A 515 4.66 -3.64 1.81
C GLU A 515 4.22 -4.02 3.24
N GLN A 516 3.05 -4.65 3.38
CA GLN A 516 2.43 -5.06 4.64
C GLN A 516 2.89 -6.44 5.13
N GLU A 517 3.26 -7.36 4.23
CA GLU A 517 3.93 -8.62 4.59
C GLU A 517 5.30 -8.34 5.24
N ASP A 518 6.02 -7.33 4.75
CA ASP A 518 7.30 -6.91 5.35
C ASP A 518 7.12 -6.41 6.80
N PHE A 519 5.96 -5.85 7.15
CA PHE A 519 5.68 -5.34 8.50
C PHE A 519 5.29 -6.47 9.48
N ASP A 520 4.54 -7.47 9.01
CA ASP A 520 4.16 -8.65 9.81
C ASP A 520 5.34 -9.64 9.95
N GLU A 521 6.15 -9.87 8.91
CA GLU A 521 7.42 -10.62 9.01
C GLU A 521 8.43 -9.92 9.93
N ALA A 522 8.54 -8.58 9.86
CA ALA A 522 9.41 -7.83 10.76
C ALA A 522 8.99 -7.92 12.24
N MET A 523 7.71 -8.20 12.53
CA MET A 523 7.25 -8.43 13.90
C MET A 523 7.63 -9.81 14.47
N GLU A 524 7.90 -10.80 13.61
CA GLU A 524 8.36 -12.14 14.03
C GLU A 524 9.89 -12.22 14.22
N LEU A 525 10.64 -11.27 13.66
CA LEU A 525 12.10 -11.19 13.84
C LEU A 525 12.48 -10.84 15.29
N PRO A 526 13.57 -11.42 15.82
CA PRO A 526 14.05 -11.10 17.15
C PRO A 526 14.49 -9.63 17.24
N LEU A 527 14.27 -9.02 18.40
CA LEU A 527 14.79 -7.67 18.68
C LEU A 527 16.32 -7.64 18.51
N PRO A 528 16.88 -6.52 18.02
CA PRO A 528 18.32 -6.39 17.89
C PRO A 528 19.03 -6.56 19.25
N PRO A 529 20.21 -7.20 19.30
CA PRO A 529 20.89 -7.47 20.56
C PRO A 529 21.29 -6.16 21.26
N PRO A 530 21.23 -6.11 22.61
CA PRO A 530 21.59 -4.91 23.35
C PRO A 530 23.06 -4.55 23.11
N LEU A 531 23.33 -3.25 22.93
CA LEU A 531 24.69 -2.75 22.82
C LEU A 531 25.42 -2.87 24.17
N PRO A 532 26.74 -3.16 24.15
CA PRO A 532 27.53 -3.09 25.37
C PRO A 532 27.50 -1.67 25.98
N GLN A 533 27.65 -1.60 27.31
CA GLN A 533 27.78 -0.33 28.02
C GLN A 533 29.08 0.42 27.66
N ARG A 534 30.08 -0.30 27.16
CA ARG A 534 31.28 0.27 26.54
C ARG A 534 31.10 0.41 25.02
N PRO A 535 31.87 1.28 24.35
CA PRO A 535 31.96 1.26 22.89
C PRO A 535 32.38 -0.12 22.35
N LEU A 536 31.96 -0.43 21.13
CA LEU A 536 32.41 -1.62 20.39
C LEU A 536 33.92 -1.56 20.19
N THR A 537 34.62 -2.68 20.39
CA THR A 537 36.05 -2.78 20.05
C THR A 537 36.24 -2.81 18.55
N GLU A 538 37.43 -2.45 18.08
CA GLU A 538 37.79 -2.55 16.65
C GLU A 538 37.53 -3.95 16.08
N GLU A 539 37.87 -5.00 16.83
CA GLU A 539 37.62 -6.39 16.46
C GLU A 539 36.13 -6.72 16.33
N GLU A 540 35.29 -6.22 17.25
CA GLU A 540 33.83 -6.40 17.20
C GLU A 540 33.24 -5.73 15.96
N VAL A 541 33.66 -4.50 15.65
CA VAL A 541 33.19 -3.78 14.45
C VAL A 541 33.62 -4.50 13.18
N LEU A 542 34.89 -4.93 13.08
CA LEU A 542 35.39 -5.66 11.92
C LEU A 542 34.65 -6.99 11.69
N ASN A 543 34.34 -7.72 12.76
CA ASN A 543 33.56 -8.95 12.65
C ASN A 543 32.14 -8.67 12.15
N ARG A 544 31.49 -7.61 12.64
CA ARG A 544 30.16 -7.22 12.16
C ARG A 544 30.19 -6.79 10.70
N LEU A 545 31.14 -5.94 10.29
CA LEU A 545 31.29 -5.52 8.89
C LEU A 545 31.55 -6.70 7.93
N ARG A 546 32.28 -7.73 8.38
CA ARG A 546 32.46 -8.96 7.59
C ARG A 546 31.15 -9.72 7.38
N VAL A 547 30.30 -9.79 8.40
CA VAL A 547 28.96 -10.40 8.28
C VAL A 547 28.13 -9.61 7.27
N VAL A 548 28.08 -8.28 7.40
CA VAL A 548 27.36 -7.40 6.45
C VAL A 548 27.85 -7.62 5.02
N SER A 549 29.16 -7.63 4.80
CA SER A 549 29.75 -7.86 3.46
C SER A 549 29.50 -9.26 2.90
N THR A 550 29.23 -10.25 3.76
CA THR A 550 28.91 -11.63 3.36
C THR A 550 27.43 -11.76 2.98
N VAL A 551 26.55 -11.11 3.75
CA VAL A 551 25.10 -11.12 3.52
C VAL A 551 24.75 -10.25 2.30
N PHE A 552 25.42 -9.12 2.15
CA PHE A 552 25.20 -8.15 1.08
C PHE A 552 26.47 -7.98 0.23
N PRO A 553 26.76 -8.91 -0.69
CA PRO A 553 28.00 -8.90 -1.47
C PRO A 553 28.03 -7.84 -2.58
N THR A 554 26.89 -7.21 -2.90
CA THR A 554 26.73 -6.25 -4.00
C THR A 554 26.02 -4.97 -3.54
N PRO A 555 26.30 -3.80 -4.14
CA PRO A 555 25.60 -2.56 -3.82
C PRO A 555 24.09 -2.62 -3.99
N GLU A 556 23.60 -3.33 -5.01
CA GLU A 556 22.16 -3.47 -5.28
C GLU A 556 21.46 -4.25 -4.16
N ALA A 557 22.05 -5.36 -3.71
CA ALA A 557 21.53 -6.13 -2.57
C ALA A 557 21.55 -5.33 -1.25
N MET A 558 22.54 -4.45 -1.06
CA MET A 558 22.59 -3.57 0.10
C MET A 558 21.50 -2.49 0.02
N LEU A 559 21.30 -1.91 -1.16
CA LEU A 559 20.27 -0.92 -1.43
C LEU A 559 18.88 -1.50 -1.19
N ASP A 560 18.55 -2.63 -1.82
CA ASP A 560 17.23 -3.27 -1.70
C ASP A 560 16.89 -3.59 -0.23
N ALA A 561 17.86 -4.09 0.53
CA ALA A 561 17.67 -4.41 1.94
C ALA A 561 17.51 -3.15 2.80
N PHE A 562 18.31 -2.13 2.53
CA PHE A 562 18.31 -0.89 3.31
C PHE A 562 17.06 -0.03 3.03
N GLU A 563 16.57 -0.01 1.79
CA GLU A 563 15.31 0.65 1.42
C GLU A 563 14.11 0.02 2.15
N ARG A 564 14.10 -1.32 2.27
CA ARG A 564 13.08 -2.04 3.04
C ARG A 564 13.19 -1.79 4.55
N ASP A 565 14.40 -1.87 5.11
CA ASP A 565 14.60 -1.86 6.56
C ASP A 565 14.66 -0.44 7.16
N ALA A 566 14.92 0.59 6.35
CA ALA A 566 15.07 1.99 6.78
C ALA A 566 14.54 3.01 5.73
N PRO A 567 13.26 2.92 5.30
CA PRO A 567 12.72 3.75 4.22
C PRO A 567 12.81 5.25 4.52
N GLU A 568 12.53 5.65 5.76
CA GLU A 568 12.59 7.06 6.20
C GLU A 568 14.00 7.68 6.10
N LEU A 569 15.03 6.85 6.20
CA LEU A 569 16.43 7.28 6.10
C LEU A 569 16.86 7.45 4.64
N PHE A 570 16.27 6.67 3.74
CA PHE A 570 16.51 6.75 2.30
C PHE A 570 16.08 8.12 1.74
N ASP A 571 14.88 8.58 2.12
CA ASP A 571 14.37 9.91 1.75
C ASP A 571 15.31 11.04 2.23
N LEU A 572 15.82 10.93 3.46
CA LEU A 572 16.76 11.91 4.00
C LEU A 572 18.09 11.90 3.24
N MET A 573 18.58 10.73 2.84
CA MET A 573 19.82 10.59 2.06
C MET A 573 19.69 11.22 0.67
N ASP A 574 18.53 11.05 0.01
CA ASP A 574 18.25 11.72 -1.27
C ASP A 574 18.31 13.24 -1.10
N VAL A 575 17.75 13.78 -0.02
CA VAL A 575 17.84 15.22 0.29
C VAL A 575 19.29 15.66 0.55
N VAL A 576 20.07 14.89 1.31
CA VAL A 576 21.49 15.20 1.63
C VAL A 576 22.36 15.17 0.36
N MET A 577 22.04 14.31 -0.61
CA MET A 577 22.86 14.09 -1.80
C MET A 577 22.31 14.67 -3.09
N LYS A 578 21.18 15.38 -3.03
CA LYS A 578 20.43 15.92 -4.17
C LYS A 578 21.25 16.73 -5.19
N GLU A 579 22.33 17.38 -4.74
CA GLU A 579 23.19 18.23 -5.58
C GLU A 579 24.51 17.54 -5.99
N HIS A 580 24.69 16.28 -5.63
CA HIS A 580 25.91 15.51 -5.83
C HIS A 580 25.73 14.41 -6.88
N SER A 581 26.83 13.88 -7.40
CA SER A 581 26.79 12.81 -8.41
C SER A 581 26.23 11.47 -7.88
N ASP A 582 25.64 10.68 -8.77
CA ASP A 582 25.15 9.32 -8.49
C ASP A 582 26.21 8.45 -7.80
N PHE A 583 27.48 8.61 -8.19
CA PHE A 583 28.60 7.92 -7.55
C PHE A 583 28.73 8.25 -6.05
N MET A 584 28.56 9.53 -5.68
CA MET A 584 28.60 9.93 -4.27
C MET A 584 27.37 9.41 -3.51
N PHE A 585 26.21 9.37 -4.16
CA PHE A 585 24.99 8.80 -3.58
C PHE A 585 25.13 7.29 -3.33
N GLU A 586 25.67 6.53 -4.28
CA GLU A 586 25.99 5.11 -4.10
C GLU A 586 26.97 4.88 -2.92
N MET A 587 28.00 5.73 -2.79
CA MET A 587 28.91 5.65 -1.65
C MET A 587 28.23 5.94 -0.31
N LEU A 588 27.28 6.88 -0.28
CA LEU A 588 26.48 7.16 0.91
C LEU A 588 25.63 5.94 1.28
N ILE A 589 24.89 5.36 0.32
CA ILE A 589 24.06 4.16 0.52
C ILE A 589 24.91 3.02 1.09
N MET A 590 26.05 2.73 0.48
CA MET A 590 26.92 1.66 0.95
C MET A 590 27.42 1.89 2.38
N SER A 591 27.83 3.12 2.69
CA SER A 591 28.38 3.44 4.01
C SER A 591 27.30 3.49 5.08
N ALA A 592 26.12 4.02 4.75
CA ALA A 592 24.96 4.10 5.65
C ALA A 592 24.35 2.71 5.90
N GLY A 593 24.24 1.88 4.86
CA GLY A 593 23.84 0.48 4.99
C GLY A 593 24.81 -0.30 5.87
N GLN A 594 26.12 -0.19 5.62
CA GLN A 594 27.12 -0.82 6.49
C GLN A 594 27.02 -0.35 7.94
N LEU A 595 26.81 0.95 8.16
CA LEU A 595 26.61 1.50 9.49
C LEU A 595 25.37 0.91 10.16
N TRP A 596 24.23 0.92 9.46
CA TRP A 596 22.97 0.37 9.92
C TRP A 596 23.10 -1.08 10.36
N TYR A 597 23.64 -1.94 9.51
CA TYR A 597 23.75 -3.37 9.81
C TYR A 597 24.89 -3.73 10.79
N VAL A 598 25.81 -2.79 11.08
CA VAL A 598 26.72 -2.93 12.23
C VAL A 598 25.98 -2.76 13.55
N PHE A 599 24.95 -1.93 13.61
CA PHE A 599 24.11 -1.76 14.79
C PHE A 599 22.98 -2.79 14.84
N LEU A 600 22.40 -3.15 13.68
CA LEU A 600 21.20 -3.96 13.51
C LEU A 600 21.51 -5.15 12.61
N PRO A 601 21.88 -6.34 13.15
CA PRO A 601 22.21 -7.48 12.31
C PRO A 601 21.07 -7.85 11.31
N PRO A 602 21.38 -8.38 10.11
CA PRO A 602 20.41 -8.59 9.03
C PRO A 602 19.21 -9.51 9.33
N ASP A 603 19.26 -10.26 10.44
CA ASP A 603 18.20 -11.16 10.90
C ASP A 603 17.48 -10.64 12.15
N THR A 604 17.48 -9.31 12.35
CA THR A 604 16.85 -8.66 13.51
C THR A 604 15.83 -7.65 13.07
N ARG A 605 14.84 -7.43 13.93
CA ARG A 605 13.76 -6.48 13.65
C ARG A 605 14.34 -5.07 13.42
N PRO A 606 13.95 -4.37 12.33
CA PRO A 606 14.36 -2.99 12.10
C PRO A 606 13.83 -2.06 13.21
N VAL A 607 14.52 -0.95 13.42
CA VAL A 607 14.15 0.05 14.43
C VAL A 607 13.79 1.37 13.75
N SER A 608 12.77 2.04 14.24
CA SER A 608 12.46 3.41 13.82
C SER A 608 13.44 4.36 14.52
N ILE A 609 14.15 5.16 13.73
CA ILE A 609 15.09 6.18 14.20
C ILE A 609 14.39 7.53 14.28
N ASN A 610 14.81 8.41 15.19
CA ASN A 610 14.24 9.75 15.27
C ASN A 610 14.86 10.68 14.22
N ILE A 611 14.21 10.82 13.07
CA ILE A 611 14.68 11.66 11.96
C ILE A 611 14.86 13.14 12.35
N GLU A 612 14.00 13.69 13.21
CA GLU A 612 14.15 15.07 13.69
C GLU A 612 15.43 15.25 14.52
N ARG A 613 15.74 14.30 15.40
CA ARG A 613 16.96 14.27 16.20
C ARG A 613 18.19 14.10 15.33
N LEU A 614 18.13 13.22 14.34
CA LEU A 614 19.18 13.02 13.34
C LEU A 614 19.46 14.30 12.53
N ALA A 615 18.43 14.91 11.95
CA ALA A 615 18.55 16.13 11.15
C ALA A 615 19.07 17.32 11.99
N LYS A 616 18.58 17.45 13.23
CA LYS A 616 19.09 18.45 14.18
C LYS A 616 20.56 18.23 14.48
N ASN A 617 20.98 16.99 14.75
CA ASN A 617 22.38 16.67 15.00
C ASN A 617 23.23 17.02 13.78
N LEU A 618 22.80 16.62 12.57
CA LEU A 618 23.49 16.92 11.32
C LEU A 618 23.72 18.43 11.12
N SER A 619 22.73 19.26 11.47
CA SER A 619 22.84 20.73 11.34
C SER A 619 23.84 21.38 12.32
N ILE A 620 24.07 20.78 13.49
CA ILE A 620 24.92 21.33 14.57
C ILE A 620 26.37 20.80 14.49
N LEU A 621 26.58 19.63 13.87
CA LEU A 621 27.90 19.02 13.75
C LEU A 621 28.95 19.91 13.06
N PRO A 622 28.66 20.64 11.97
CA PRO A 622 29.63 21.55 11.35
C PRO A 622 30.15 22.64 12.31
N GLU A 623 29.27 23.18 13.17
CA GLU A 623 29.62 24.19 14.17
C GLU A 623 30.45 23.60 15.31
N THR A 624 30.19 22.34 15.66
CA THR A 624 30.84 21.64 16.79
C THR A 624 32.22 21.09 16.42
N ILE A 625 32.39 20.58 15.21
CA ILE A 625 33.65 19.98 14.71
C ILE A 625 34.57 21.08 14.14
N GLY A 626 33.99 22.17 13.66
CA GLY A 626 34.66 23.23 12.93
C GLY A 626 34.76 22.92 11.42
N GLN A 627 34.95 23.98 10.62
CA GLN A 627 35.11 23.82 9.17
C GLN A 627 36.29 22.89 8.84
N PRO A 628 36.14 21.99 7.87
CA PRO A 628 37.23 21.14 7.44
C PRO A 628 38.35 21.99 6.82
N PRO A 629 39.62 21.64 7.07
CA PRO A 629 40.74 22.23 6.35
C PRO A 629 40.64 21.94 4.84
N GLU A 630 41.26 22.76 3.99
CA GLU A 630 41.34 22.56 2.52
C GLU A 630 41.80 21.14 2.11
N LYS A 631 42.49 20.45 3.02
CA LYS A 631 42.75 19.02 2.97
C LYS A 631 42.43 18.43 4.33
N LEU A 632 41.54 17.43 4.37
CA LEU A 632 41.22 16.69 5.59
C LEU A 632 42.51 16.23 6.28
N ASP A 633 42.71 16.67 7.52
CA ASP A 633 43.86 16.32 8.34
C ASP A 633 43.47 15.46 9.54
N LEU A 634 44.47 14.85 10.17
CA LEU A 634 44.26 13.95 11.31
C LEU A 634 43.58 14.67 12.48
N GLN A 635 43.86 15.96 12.69
CA GLN A 635 43.27 16.72 13.80
C GLN A 635 41.77 16.95 13.62
N TRP A 636 41.33 17.20 12.38
CA TRP A 636 39.90 17.31 12.08
C TRP A 636 39.20 15.95 12.24
N PHE A 637 39.82 14.86 11.81
CA PHE A 637 39.29 13.50 12.03
C PHE A 637 39.21 13.14 13.52
N GLU A 638 40.22 13.49 14.32
CA GLU A 638 40.19 13.29 15.78
C GLU A 638 39.05 14.08 16.45
N ARG A 639 38.75 15.31 15.98
CA ARG A 639 37.55 16.06 16.44
C ARG A 639 36.24 15.45 15.94
N MET A 640 36.24 14.88 14.74
CA MET A 640 35.08 14.21 14.15
C MET A 640 34.74 12.92 14.91
N ILE A 641 35.73 12.18 15.38
CA ILE A 641 35.54 10.98 16.21
C ILE A 641 35.36 11.34 17.70
N GLY A 642 35.91 12.47 18.12
CA GLY A 642 35.86 12.96 19.50
C GLY A 642 34.44 13.18 20.02
N GLY A 643 34.16 12.62 21.20
CA GLY A 643 32.86 12.74 21.86
C GLY A 643 31.77 11.79 21.35
N GLN A 644 32.07 10.91 20.38
CA GLN A 644 31.17 9.87 19.90
C GLN A 644 31.02 8.73 20.92
N ARG A 645 29.84 8.11 20.96
CA ARG A 645 29.62 6.90 21.78
C ARG A 645 30.19 5.64 21.15
N GLN A 646 30.34 5.62 19.82
CA GLN A 646 30.89 4.49 19.06
C GLN A 646 32.07 4.93 18.15
N PRO A 647 33.18 5.42 18.73
CA PRO A 647 34.29 5.99 17.97
C PRO A 647 34.93 5.02 16.98
N ASN A 648 35.05 3.74 17.35
CA ASN A 648 35.67 2.71 16.50
C ASN A 648 34.83 2.39 15.26
N VAL A 649 33.50 2.52 15.32
CA VAL A 649 32.61 2.31 14.17
C VAL A 649 32.84 3.40 13.13
N ILE A 650 32.77 4.65 13.55
CA ILE A 650 32.99 5.82 12.69
C ILE A 650 34.41 5.83 12.13
N GLN A 651 35.41 5.49 12.94
CA GLN A 651 36.80 5.44 12.49
C GLN A 651 37.00 4.42 11.35
N LEU A 652 36.49 3.19 11.50
CA LEU A 652 36.64 2.14 10.51
C LEU A 652 35.85 2.43 9.22
N LEU A 653 34.62 2.89 9.33
CA LEU A 653 33.81 3.25 8.16
C LEU A 653 34.39 4.45 7.41
N SER A 654 34.86 5.47 8.13
CA SER A 654 35.53 6.62 7.52
C SER A 654 36.83 6.19 6.83
N ALA A 655 37.60 5.28 7.43
CA ALA A 655 38.80 4.75 6.81
C ALA A 655 38.50 4.00 5.50
N ASN A 656 37.48 3.13 5.49
CA ASN A 656 37.04 2.42 4.29
C ASN A 656 36.58 3.38 3.19
N LEU A 657 35.78 4.39 3.54
CA LEU A 657 35.31 5.41 2.60
C LEU A 657 36.46 6.20 2.00
N LEU A 658 37.42 6.63 2.81
CA LEU A 658 38.60 7.36 2.36
C LEU A 658 39.53 6.50 1.49
N GLU A 659 39.68 5.22 1.82
CA GLU A 659 40.46 4.26 1.03
C GLU A 659 39.83 4.06 -0.36
N ALA A 660 38.49 3.92 -0.43
CA ALA A 660 37.75 3.87 -1.68
C ALA A 660 37.96 5.14 -2.52
N CYS A 661 37.93 6.32 -1.88
CA CYS A 661 38.19 7.61 -2.53
C CYS A 661 39.66 7.79 -2.98
N ALA A 662 40.61 7.13 -2.31
CA ALA A 662 42.03 7.20 -2.64
C ALA A 662 42.39 6.36 -3.88
N ASN A 663 41.49 5.50 -4.36
CA ASN A 663 41.68 4.72 -5.58
C ASN A 663 41.86 5.66 -6.79
N LYS A 664 42.99 5.51 -7.50
CA LYS A 664 43.39 6.37 -8.62
C LYS A 664 42.36 6.42 -9.76
N GLN A 665 41.54 5.39 -9.93
CA GLN A 665 40.49 5.34 -10.94
C GLN A 665 39.25 6.15 -10.54
N LEU A 666 38.91 6.16 -9.25
CA LEU A 666 37.70 6.80 -8.71
C LEU A 666 37.95 8.25 -8.27
N ARG A 667 39.20 8.64 -8.03
CA ARG A 667 39.60 9.98 -7.54
C ARG A 667 39.09 11.17 -8.36
N ARG A 668 38.73 10.99 -9.65
CA ARG A 668 38.18 12.05 -10.51
C ARG A 668 36.68 12.28 -10.31
N GLN A 669 35.99 11.35 -9.66
CA GLN A 669 34.54 11.38 -9.41
C GLN A 669 34.21 11.81 -7.98
N VAL A 670 35.21 11.92 -7.09
CA VAL A 670 35.01 12.31 -5.69
C VAL A 670 34.86 13.83 -5.58
N GLU A 671 33.71 14.25 -5.09
CA GLU A 671 33.40 15.64 -4.74
C GLU A 671 33.77 15.88 -3.25
N PRO A 672 34.70 16.80 -2.93
CA PRO A 672 35.15 17.01 -1.55
C PRO A 672 34.04 17.42 -0.58
N ASP A 673 33.10 18.26 -1.03
CA ASP A 673 31.98 18.71 -0.21
C ASP A 673 30.97 17.59 0.06
N ALA A 674 30.72 16.74 -0.95
CA ALA A 674 29.89 15.55 -0.81
C ALA A 674 30.50 14.54 0.16
N LEU A 675 31.82 14.32 0.07
CA LEU A 675 32.54 13.41 0.96
C LEU A 675 32.47 13.88 2.42
N LEU A 676 32.56 15.20 2.65
CA LEU A 676 32.34 15.78 3.96
C LEU A 676 30.91 15.55 4.44
N GLY A 677 29.92 15.79 3.58
CA GLY A 677 28.50 15.53 3.88
C GLY A 677 28.27 14.09 4.32
N ILE A 678 28.84 13.12 3.60
CA ILE A 678 28.75 11.69 3.95
C ILE A 678 29.38 11.44 5.33
N LEU A 679 30.58 11.94 5.61
CA LEU A 679 31.25 11.72 6.91
C LEU A 679 30.44 12.28 8.09
N LEU A 680 29.85 13.47 7.92
CA LEU A 680 28.99 14.10 8.93
C LEU A 680 27.67 13.34 9.11
N PHE A 681 27.09 12.86 8.01
CA PHE A 681 25.88 12.03 8.03
C PHE A 681 26.12 10.72 8.78
N LEU A 682 27.19 9.99 8.46
CA LEU A 682 27.55 8.75 9.13
C LEU A 682 27.76 8.96 10.63
N ARG A 683 28.40 10.05 11.03
CA ARG A 683 28.56 10.43 12.44
C ARG A 683 27.21 10.63 13.12
N ALA A 684 26.34 11.45 12.54
CA ALA A 684 25.01 11.74 13.11
C ALA A 684 24.15 10.48 13.21
N LEU A 685 24.19 9.62 12.19
CA LEU A 685 23.46 8.36 12.14
C LEU A 685 23.96 7.36 13.18
N ALA A 686 25.27 7.27 13.42
CA ALA A 686 25.81 6.38 14.45
C ALA A 686 25.38 6.77 15.88
N ASP A 687 25.34 8.08 16.17
CA ASP A 687 24.85 8.57 17.46
C ASP A 687 23.35 8.27 17.63
N GLU A 688 22.56 8.44 16.57
CA GLU A 688 21.12 8.17 16.58
C GLU A 688 20.83 6.67 16.77
N LEU A 689 21.55 5.80 16.07
CA LEU A 689 21.42 4.35 16.21
C LEU A 689 21.84 3.85 17.59
N ASP A 690 22.94 4.37 18.16
CA ASP A 690 23.36 4.02 19.52
C ASP A 690 22.31 4.47 20.55
N GLN A 691 21.77 5.68 20.43
CA GLN A 691 20.74 6.20 21.32
C GLN A 691 19.44 5.37 21.22
N THR A 692 18.97 5.12 20.00
CA THR A 692 17.74 4.36 19.73
C THR A 692 17.81 2.94 20.30
N LEU A 693 18.93 2.25 20.09
CA LEU A 693 19.11 0.91 20.63
C LEU A 693 19.21 0.88 22.16
N ARG A 694 19.77 1.93 22.79
CA ARG A 694 19.78 2.03 24.26
C ARG A 694 18.40 2.33 24.83
N GLU A 695 17.60 3.14 24.15
CA GLU A 695 16.21 3.44 24.53
C GLU A 695 15.31 2.20 24.39
N LEU A 696 15.48 1.43 23.31
CA LEU A 696 14.74 0.19 23.05
C LEU A 696 14.88 -0.84 24.18
N HIS A 697 16.06 -0.97 24.77
CA HIS A 697 16.35 -1.92 25.86
C HIS A 697 16.21 -1.32 27.27
N ALA A 698 15.81 -0.06 27.39
CA ALA A 698 15.56 0.60 28.68
C ALA A 698 14.09 0.46 29.15
N HIS A 699 13.21 0.00 28.27
CA HIS A 699 11.80 -0.33 28.50
C HIS A 699 11.60 -1.84 28.51
#